data_AF-A0A0P8XDE6-F1
#
_entry.id   AF-A0A0P8XDE6-F1
#
_cell.length_a   1.000
_cell.length_b   1.000
_cell.length_c   1.000
_cell.angle_alpha   90.00
_cell.angle_beta   90.00
_cell.angle_gamma   90.00
#
_symmetry.space_group_name_H-M   'P 1'
#
loop_
_entity.id
_entity.type
_entity.pdbx_description
1 polymer ?
#
loop_
_entity_poly.entity_id
_entity_poly.type
_entity_poly.pdbx_seq_one_letter_code
_entity_poly.pdbx_strand_id
1 'polypeptide(L)'
;MGENNISSEIKLENHFTLKEEYTKLQQDYAKLEQKYNDIVATQSCGDYTGELTSFSTRLSLTAASLYGRNTYSDINIRTISKIFPAHRFVLHARSEKWQDDALCSIHELDWSDIEEDIVLVLLRWIYTDLVDLHHDGLTLDLIKVAHRFSLPTLLGLCEKALVSSAGIRSCVRFYCVAEEIGASTLLEYCSGIISTHWNDLTCEDFEHMSGPLLFKMLKNKSKNPLHSAVKLEREDVVLLCINENSDTVSDCVNTFSEHGLLPLQMALTAKNMKISQTLVENGRANINAHDKEGSPLLIWALRNGDIYSTNFLLNKNCLLDLVSRSSSDTALHIICNYNCKNEKWKEIMEIGKKILQRRPNVNMQNAKGESPLHVAVISDNKEMVHELLKVPNIDINLQTFEGKSALELSLTSEELDFSIASNLLNIGADPNVVKSLTGDSLLQFFAIRGELYEDAAIFMTEFSNLDHKNFRGLTALHIAASNNQSNIVRKLLIKGASCNILSGDEFLRSPIHMAVDANSVDTLEAFVQMKNSVNTMIDFNCKDGNGDSPLSLCLSLNRTHLVPILIRGGADVNFRNSEHLTLLHQSILKRDDETAVYLLENGADFTTVKGEQSSPLILAIELNLPRVVDALCIKGAALSTSDNNGISPLWTALQLGYELEAQILVRHGVDTDCWDIGPNGCMQTLLHRAIEERKDFAAIFLIESQCDLDSARQPGPNDEGAESGQDKSSPLHLCCRWGLTKVLQTLIDHGANVNLQDTDKKSPLHIAIENNYDEIITILLCHPVIDLKIRDISGNTSFTTALEVRNHKAAQRILDRLPSAAEQMDQRGRNFLHLAIAKDDLESVLFLISVQVDVNSRVHDANQSTPLHLAASSQNEMITRNLILAGARINERDALQKIPLHTAIELGNLSAVSALIQNNADYDAIDVDGNNALHLAVRNGQFLIVRELLTESTVNAEAMNFKGRNPLHELCRVVEDNTAATICELFLECMPKYPINIPDMDGNTPLLLSFMRGQSPLCKVLVKAGACLGTENKDGINIFNFKLATNQLLHKLLDQLPQESPWSESDVCQECTVKFTITMRKHHCRHCGRVLCFKCSNNDVPILKFGINKPVRVCFVCFTILQCGNGM
;
A
#
# COMPACT_ATOMS: atom_id res chain seq x y z
N MET A 1 -8.12 -137.61 -80.44
CA MET A 1 -8.62 -137.76 -81.83
C MET A 1 -10.05 -137.24 -81.78
N GLY A 2 -10.36 -135.99 -82.11
CA GLY A 2 -9.91 -135.21 -83.25
C GLY A 2 -11.13 -135.06 -84.16
N GLU A 3 -12.05 -134.15 -83.83
CA GLU A 3 -13.13 -133.69 -84.74
C GLU A 3 -13.99 -132.50 -84.24
N ASN A 4 -13.86 -132.00 -83.00
CA ASN A 4 -14.76 -130.92 -82.53
C ASN A 4 -14.32 -129.46 -82.78
N ASN A 5 -13.10 -129.20 -83.28
CA ASN A 5 -12.61 -127.81 -83.43
C ASN A 5 -13.14 -127.10 -84.69
N ILE A 6 -13.78 -127.80 -85.62
CA ILE A 6 -14.41 -127.18 -86.80
C ILE A 6 -15.73 -126.47 -86.41
N SER A 7 -16.34 -126.82 -85.27
CA SER A 7 -17.56 -126.17 -84.79
C SER A 7 -17.32 -124.82 -84.09
N SER A 8 -16.12 -124.59 -83.55
CA SER A 8 -15.80 -123.39 -82.76
C SER A 8 -15.35 -122.21 -83.61
N GLU A 9 -14.67 -122.44 -84.74
CA GLU A 9 -14.21 -121.36 -85.61
C GLU A 9 -15.35 -120.73 -86.42
N ILE A 10 -16.33 -121.53 -86.87
CA ILE A 10 -17.57 -121.01 -87.49
C ILE A 10 -18.41 -120.20 -86.46
N LYS A 11 -18.37 -120.58 -85.18
CA LYS A 11 -19.01 -119.82 -84.10
C LYS A 11 -18.27 -118.53 -83.75
N LEU A 12 -16.93 -118.50 -83.87
CA LEU A 12 -16.12 -117.32 -83.56
C LEU A 12 -16.22 -116.25 -84.64
N GLU A 13 -16.23 -116.62 -85.93
CA GLU A 13 -16.44 -115.67 -87.02
C GLU A 13 -17.85 -115.06 -86.97
N ASN A 14 -18.88 -115.87 -86.66
CA ASN A 14 -20.23 -115.36 -86.40
C ASN A 14 -20.28 -114.41 -85.18
N HIS A 15 -19.42 -114.61 -84.17
CA HIS A 15 -19.38 -113.75 -83.00
C HIS A 15 -18.70 -112.40 -83.27
N PHE A 16 -17.68 -112.35 -84.13
CA PHE A 16 -17.05 -111.08 -84.52
C PHE A 16 -17.94 -110.26 -85.44
N THR A 17 -18.67 -110.89 -86.36
CA THR A 17 -19.69 -110.20 -87.18
C THR A 17 -20.84 -109.69 -86.31
N LEU A 18 -21.34 -110.48 -85.35
CA LEU A 18 -22.32 -110.04 -84.36
C LEU A 18 -21.84 -108.85 -83.52
N LYS A 19 -20.55 -108.78 -83.19
CA LYS A 19 -19.98 -107.71 -82.36
C LYS A 19 -19.76 -106.42 -83.16
N GLU A 20 -19.38 -106.51 -84.44
CA GLU A 20 -19.36 -105.38 -85.37
C GLU A 20 -20.77 -104.88 -85.70
N GLU A 21 -21.74 -105.79 -85.85
CA GLU A 21 -23.14 -105.41 -86.00
C GLU A 21 -23.69 -104.76 -84.72
N TYR A 22 -23.36 -105.28 -83.54
CA TYR A 22 -23.78 -104.71 -82.26
C TYR A 22 -23.22 -103.31 -82.02
N THR A 23 -21.94 -103.09 -82.35
CA THR A 23 -21.31 -101.77 -82.24
C THR A 23 -21.84 -100.78 -83.27
N LYS A 24 -22.15 -101.22 -84.50
CA LYS A 24 -22.90 -100.40 -85.47
C LYS A 24 -24.30 -100.07 -84.96
N LEU A 25 -25.01 -101.03 -84.38
CA LEU A 25 -26.35 -100.84 -83.83
C LEU A 25 -26.35 -99.85 -82.66
N GLN A 26 -25.32 -99.87 -81.80
CA GLN A 26 -25.14 -98.89 -80.72
C GLN A 26 -24.81 -97.49 -81.25
N GLN A 27 -23.97 -97.37 -82.29
CA GLN A 27 -23.70 -96.07 -82.91
C GLN A 27 -24.93 -95.52 -83.65
N ASP A 28 -25.72 -96.38 -84.27
CA ASP A 28 -26.96 -96.02 -84.93
C ASP A 28 -28.04 -95.64 -83.89
N TYR A 29 -28.11 -96.33 -82.75
CA TYR A 29 -28.97 -95.96 -81.63
C TYR A 29 -28.61 -94.58 -81.06
N ALA A 30 -27.32 -94.32 -80.78
CA ALA A 30 -26.85 -93.03 -80.26
C ALA A 30 -27.10 -91.88 -81.25
N LYS A 31 -26.96 -92.13 -82.56
CA LYS A 31 -27.32 -91.16 -83.60
C LYS A 31 -28.83 -90.96 -83.71
N LEU A 32 -29.63 -92.00 -83.50
CA LEU A 32 -31.09 -91.91 -83.49
C LEU A 32 -31.58 -91.11 -82.28
N GLU A 33 -30.92 -91.25 -81.13
CA GLU A 33 -31.20 -90.56 -79.88
C GLU A 33 -30.84 -89.06 -79.96
N GLN A 34 -29.68 -88.71 -80.52
CA GLN A 34 -29.34 -87.31 -80.80
C GLN A 34 -30.32 -86.67 -81.80
N LYS A 35 -30.67 -87.38 -82.87
CA LYS A 35 -31.68 -86.90 -83.83
C LYS A 35 -33.07 -86.76 -83.21
N TYR A 36 -33.44 -87.62 -82.27
CA TYR A 36 -34.71 -87.51 -81.53
C TYR A 36 -34.74 -86.22 -80.69
N ASN A 37 -33.66 -85.92 -79.96
CA ASN A 37 -33.56 -84.72 -79.13
C ASN A 37 -33.55 -83.43 -79.96
N ASP A 38 -32.90 -83.42 -81.14
CA ASP A 38 -32.91 -82.28 -82.06
C ASP A 38 -34.28 -82.05 -82.72
N ILE A 39 -35.05 -83.12 -82.99
CA ILE A 39 -36.42 -83.04 -83.54
C ILE A 39 -37.42 -82.54 -82.48
N VAL A 40 -37.27 -82.95 -81.23
CA VAL A 40 -38.10 -82.46 -80.11
C VAL A 40 -37.84 -80.97 -79.84
N ALA A 41 -36.59 -80.50 -79.99
CA ALA A 41 -36.25 -79.10 -79.83
C ALA A 41 -36.82 -78.17 -80.93
N THR A 42 -37.16 -78.70 -82.11
CA THR A 42 -37.65 -77.92 -83.26
C THR A 42 -39.18 -77.88 -83.40
N GLN A 43 -39.92 -78.60 -82.56
CA GLN A 43 -41.38 -78.75 -82.64
C GLN A 43 -42.17 -77.70 -81.82
N SER A 44 -41.78 -76.42 -81.92
CA SER A 44 -42.47 -75.28 -81.26
C SER A 44 -42.66 -74.04 -82.17
N CYS A 45 -42.88 -74.24 -83.47
CA CYS A 45 -43.53 -73.25 -84.35
C CYS A 45 -44.22 -73.94 -85.56
N GLY A 46 -45.36 -73.39 -85.98
CA GLY A 46 -46.35 -74.06 -86.83
C GLY A 46 -46.12 -74.09 -88.34
N ASP A 47 -47.00 -74.89 -88.95
CA ASP A 47 -47.45 -75.01 -90.35
C ASP A 47 -46.56 -75.65 -91.43
N TYR A 48 -47.27 -76.47 -92.23
CA TYR A 48 -46.94 -77.15 -93.49
C TYR A 48 -46.37 -78.58 -93.46
N THR A 49 -47.31 -79.51 -93.61
CA THR A 49 -47.29 -80.71 -94.48
C THR A 49 -45.94 -81.24 -94.95
N GLY A 50 -45.50 -82.37 -94.39
CA GLY A 50 -44.41 -83.18 -94.93
C GLY A 50 -44.09 -84.41 -94.08
N GLU A 51 -44.58 -85.58 -94.53
CA GLU A 51 -44.14 -86.96 -94.23
C GLU A 51 -43.28 -87.24 -92.97
N LEU A 52 -43.92 -87.86 -91.95
CA LEU A 52 -43.28 -88.50 -90.79
C LEU A 52 -42.28 -89.59 -91.23
N THR A 53 -41.10 -89.73 -90.58
CA THR A 53 -40.40 -91.04 -90.46
C THR A 53 -39.16 -91.06 -89.50
N SER A 54 -39.35 -91.30 -88.20
CA SER A 54 -38.45 -92.18 -87.41
C SER A 54 -39.29 -93.07 -86.49
N PHE A 55 -38.83 -94.28 -86.18
CA PHE A 55 -39.62 -95.23 -85.39
C PHE A 55 -39.75 -94.78 -83.93
N SER A 56 -38.69 -94.20 -83.33
CA SER A 56 -38.65 -93.80 -81.91
C SER A 56 -39.51 -92.57 -81.57
N THR A 57 -39.57 -91.56 -82.44
CA THR A 57 -40.49 -90.39 -82.30
C THR A 57 -41.93 -90.83 -82.44
N ARG A 58 -42.23 -91.70 -83.41
CA ARG A 58 -43.56 -92.32 -83.50
C ARG A 58 -43.85 -93.17 -82.27
N LEU A 59 -42.89 -93.93 -81.76
CA LEU A 59 -43.11 -94.81 -80.61
C LEU A 59 -43.31 -94.03 -79.31
N SER A 60 -42.57 -92.94 -79.09
CA SER A 60 -42.70 -92.06 -77.93
C SER A 60 -43.93 -91.15 -78.01
N LEU A 61 -44.29 -90.64 -79.20
CA LEU A 61 -45.58 -89.99 -79.43
C LEU A 61 -46.73 -90.99 -79.27
N THR A 62 -46.56 -92.24 -79.68
CA THR A 62 -47.58 -93.27 -79.42
C THR A 62 -47.67 -93.58 -77.94
N ALA A 63 -46.55 -93.74 -77.21
CA ALA A 63 -46.54 -93.97 -75.77
C ALA A 63 -47.18 -92.79 -75.01
N ALA A 64 -46.83 -91.55 -75.36
CA ALA A 64 -47.48 -90.36 -74.81
C ALA A 64 -48.96 -90.27 -75.18
N SER A 65 -49.37 -90.69 -76.39
CA SER A 65 -50.78 -90.73 -76.82
C SER A 65 -51.60 -91.81 -76.11
N LEU A 66 -50.95 -92.82 -75.53
CA LEU A 66 -51.57 -93.87 -74.73
C LEU A 66 -51.88 -93.40 -73.29
N TYR A 67 -51.36 -92.24 -72.87
CA TYR A 67 -51.68 -91.65 -71.58
C TYR A 67 -53.20 -91.45 -71.43
N GLY A 68 -53.80 -92.11 -70.43
CA GLY A 68 -55.23 -92.03 -70.13
C GLY A 68 -56.17 -92.74 -71.12
N ARG A 69 -55.65 -93.52 -72.08
CA ARG A 69 -56.48 -94.34 -72.99
C ARG A 69 -56.46 -95.81 -72.56
N ASN A 70 -57.61 -96.49 -72.69
CA ASN A 70 -57.74 -97.94 -72.43
C ASN A 70 -57.28 -98.82 -73.61
N THR A 71 -56.87 -98.21 -74.72
CA THR A 71 -56.43 -98.95 -75.91
C THR A 71 -55.08 -99.60 -75.64
N TYR A 72 -55.05 -100.94 -75.57
CA TYR A 72 -53.86 -101.77 -75.25
C TYR A 72 -53.36 -101.70 -73.80
N SER A 73 -54.15 -101.17 -72.85
CA SER A 73 -53.80 -101.18 -71.43
C SER A 73 -53.78 -102.60 -70.87
N ASP A 74 -52.66 -103.02 -70.28
CA ASP A 74 -52.41 -104.35 -69.74
C ASP A 74 -52.24 -104.37 -68.20
N ILE A 75 -52.21 -103.19 -67.57
CA ILE A 75 -52.19 -103.03 -66.11
C ILE A 75 -52.96 -101.80 -65.69
N ASN A 76 -53.68 -101.87 -64.57
CA ASN A 76 -54.39 -100.72 -64.01
C ASN A 76 -53.72 -100.25 -62.72
N ILE A 77 -53.70 -98.95 -62.47
CA ILE A 77 -53.18 -98.35 -61.23
C ILE A 77 -54.36 -97.87 -60.41
N ARG A 78 -54.56 -98.46 -59.24
CA ARG A 78 -55.62 -98.10 -58.30
C ARG A 78 -55.12 -97.06 -57.32
N THR A 79 -55.86 -95.96 -57.25
CA THR A 79 -55.80 -94.97 -56.17
C THR A 79 -57.05 -95.10 -55.31
N ILE A 80 -57.12 -94.37 -54.19
CA ILE A 80 -58.22 -94.45 -53.23
C ILE A 80 -59.59 -94.24 -53.91
N SER A 81 -59.71 -93.33 -54.88
CA SER A 81 -60.99 -93.05 -55.57
C SER A 81 -61.04 -93.41 -57.06
N LYS A 82 -59.89 -93.56 -57.74
CA LYS A 82 -59.83 -93.74 -59.21
C LYS A 82 -58.91 -94.87 -59.64
N ILE A 83 -59.26 -95.51 -60.75
CA ILE A 83 -58.43 -96.52 -61.41
C ILE A 83 -57.94 -95.94 -62.73
N PHE A 84 -56.63 -95.87 -62.91
CA PHE A 84 -55.98 -95.35 -64.11
C PHE A 84 -55.50 -96.50 -64.99
N PRO A 85 -55.81 -96.51 -66.29
CA PRO A 85 -55.23 -97.46 -67.22
C PRO A 85 -53.75 -97.13 -67.42
N ALA A 86 -52.90 -98.14 -67.32
CA ALA A 86 -51.47 -98.03 -67.52
C ALA A 86 -50.96 -99.17 -68.42
N HIS A 87 -49.69 -99.05 -68.79
CA HIS A 87 -49.04 -99.88 -69.79
C HIS A 87 -47.73 -100.37 -69.19
N ARG A 88 -47.60 -101.69 -69.00
CA ARG A 88 -46.44 -102.30 -68.31
C ARG A 88 -45.12 -101.91 -68.96
N PHE A 89 -45.09 -101.87 -70.29
CA PHE A 89 -43.89 -101.51 -71.04
C PHE A 89 -43.41 -100.07 -70.78
N VAL A 90 -44.31 -99.13 -70.45
CA VAL A 90 -43.94 -97.73 -70.15
C VAL A 90 -43.39 -97.60 -68.75
N LEU A 91 -43.98 -98.30 -67.77
CA LEU A 91 -43.45 -98.36 -66.41
C LEU A 91 -42.05 -99.00 -66.41
N HIS A 92 -41.89 -100.12 -67.10
CA HIS A 92 -40.61 -100.81 -67.23
C HIS A 92 -39.45 -99.90 -67.66
N ALA A 93 -39.70 -98.98 -68.59
CA ALA A 93 -38.67 -98.08 -69.11
C ALA A 93 -38.16 -97.04 -68.09
N ARG A 94 -38.86 -96.81 -66.98
CA ARG A 94 -38.58 -95.71 -66.04
C ARG A 94 -37.88 -96.10 -64.75
N SER A 95 -38.04 -97.33 -64.30
CA SER A 95 -37.43 -97.80 -63.06
C SER A 95 -37.05 -99.26 -63.18
N GLU A 96 -35.85 -99.59 -62.71
CA GLU A 96 -35.41 -100.98 -62.57
C GLU A 96 -36.30 -101.77 -61.60
N LYS A 97 -37.05 -101.09 -60.71
CA LYS A 97 -38.05 -101.75 -59.83
C LYS A 97 -39.26 -102.30 -60.59
N TRP A 98 -39.44 -101.94 -61.86
CA TRP A 98 -40.61 -102.29 -62.68
C TRP A 98 -40.26 -103.31 -63.80
N GLN A 99 -39.35 -104.26 -63.54
CA GLN A 99 -38.96 -105.30 -64.50
C GLN A 99 -40.05 -106.34 -64.84
N ASP A 100 -40.02 -106.93 -66.05
CA ASP A 100 -41.09 -107.82 -66.57
C ASP A 100 -41.40 -109.02 -65.66
N ASP A 101 -40.40 -109.60 -64.98
CA ASP A 101 -40.62 -110.68 -64.01
C ASP A 101 -41.47 -110.26 -62.79
N ALA A 102 -41.42 -108.97 -62.40
CA ALA A 102 -42.18 -108.43 -61.28
C ALA A 102 -43.61 -108.01 -61.66
N LEU A 103 -43.84 -107.62 -62.92
CA LEU A 103 -45.13 -107.12 -63.39
C LEU A 103 -45.94 -108.15 -64.20
N CYS A 104 -45.35 -109.23 -64.72
CA CYS A 104 -46.02 -110.18 -65.61
C CYS A 104 -47.32 -110.80 -65.02
N SER A 105 -47.37 -111.06 -63.72
CA SER A 105 -48.51 -111.69 -63.03
C SER A 105 -49.53 -110.71 -62.42
N ILE A 106 -49.27 -109.40 -62.47
CA ILE A 106 -50.04 -108.39 -61.71
C ILE A 106 -50.88 -107.53 -62.66
N HIS A 107 -52.21 -107.67 -62.61
CA HIS A 107 -53.11 -106.87 -63.45
C HIS A 107 -53.47 -105.51 -62.83
N GLU A 108 -53.23 -105.30 -61.54
CA GLU A 108 -53.50 -104.04 -60.84
C GLU A 108 -52.38 -103.66 -59.85
N LEU A 109 -51.87 -102.44 -59.95
CA LEU A 109 -50.91 -101.84 -59.00
C LEU A 109 -51.65 -100.93 -58.02
N ASP A 110 -51.45 -101.14 -56.72
CA ASP A 110 -52.12 -100.36 -55.67
C ASP A 110 -51.24 -99.21 -55.17
N TRP A 111 -51.64 -97.98 -55.48
CA TRP A 111 -51.02 -96.72 -55.02
C TRP A 111 -51.94 -95.92 -54.11
N SER A 112 -52.83 -96.60 -53.36
CA SER A 112 -53.74 -95.95 -52.40
C SER A 112 -53.04 -95.11 -51.33
N ASP A 113 -51.78 -95.42 -50.98
CA ASP A 113 -51.03 -94.68 -49.95
C ASP A 113 -50.48 -93.32 -50.43
N ILE A 114 -50.69 -92.95 -51.70
CA ILE A 114 -50.14 -91.75 -52.32
C ILE A 114 -51.29 -90.82 -52.71
N GLU A 115 -51.14 -89.52 -52.43
CA GLU A 115 -52.14 -88.53 -52.82
C GLU A 115 -52.39 -88.54 -54.33
N GLU A 116 -53.65 -88.45 -54.71
CA GLU A 116 -54.06 -88.59 -56.12
C GLU A 116 -53.42 -87.55 -57.04
N ASP A 117 -53.19 -86.33 -56.52
CA ASP A 117 -52.52 -85.26 -57.27
C ASP A 117 -51.06 -85.63 -57.57
N ILE A 118 -50.36 -86.26 -56.60
CA ILE A 118 -48.99 -86.73 -56.77
C ILE A 118 -48.95 -87.91 -57.74
N VAL A 119 -49.91 -88.83 -57.65
CA VAL A 119 -50.04 -89.96 -58.59
C VAL A 119 -50.26 -89.46 -60.02
N LEU A 120 -51.13 -88.45 -60.21
CA LEU A 120 -51.38 -87.86 -61.52
C LEU A 120 -50.13 -87.19 -62.10
N VAL A 121 -49.41 -86.43 -61.29
CA VAL A 121 -48.15 -85.77 -61.69
C VAL A 121 -47.07 -86.81 -62.03
N LEU A 122 -46.95 -87.85 -61.20
CA LEU A 122 -46.01 -88.95 -61.42
C LEU A 122 -46.33 -89.72 -62.71
N LEU A 123 -47.61 -90.04 -62.96
CA LEU A 123 -48.03 -90.72 -64.19
C LEU A 123 -47.85 -89.85 -65.42
N ARG A 124 -48.21 -88.56 -65.33
CA ARG A 124 -47.97 -87.61 -66.41
C ARG A 124 -46.48 -87.56 -66.75
N TRP A 125 -45.59 -87.53 -65.76
CA TRP A 125 -44.15 -87.57 -65.99
C TRP A 125 -43.67 -88.89 -66.62
N ILE A 126 -44.12 -90.03 -66.11
CA ILE A 126 -43.75 -91.36 -66.64
C ILE A 126 -44.04 -91.46 -68.14
N TYR A 127 -45.18 -90.92 -68.59
CA TYR A 127 -45.61 -90.99 -69.99
C TYR A 127 -45.10 -89.83 -70.88
N THR A 128 -44.85 -88.64 -70.32
CA THR A 128 -44.58 -87.42 -71.11
C THR A 128 -43.28 -86.69 -70.79
N ASP A 129 -42.52 -87.12 -69.77
CA ASP A 129 -41.30 -86.47 -69.26
C ASP A 129 -41.47 -85.05 -68.69
N LEU A 130 -42.70 -84.52 -68.63
CA LEU A 130 -42.99 -83.16 -68.14
C LEU A 130 -43.56 -83.19 -66.71
N VAL A 131 -43.03 -82.34 -65.82
CA VAL A 131 -43.51 -82.12 -64.43
C VAL A 131 -43.64 -80.63 -64.14
N ASP A 132 -44.75 -80.24 -63.51
CA ASP A 132 -44.98 -78.87 -63.02
C ASP A 132 -44.65 -78.78 -61.51
N LEU A 133 -43.52 -78.17 -61.13
CA LEU A 133 -43.00 -78.10 -59.73
C LEU A 133 -43.21 -76.72 -59.06
N HIS A 134 -44.46 -76.23 -58.99
CA HIS A 134 -44.73 -74.86 -58.52
C HIS A 134 -45.02 -74.72 -57.01
N HIS A 135 -45.34 -75.81 -56.30
CA HIS A 135 -45.70 -75.78 -54.87
C HIS A 135 -44.72 -76.60 -54.03
N ASP A 136 -44.17 -76.00 -52.97
CA ASP A 136 -43.16 -76.63 -52.11
C ASP A 136 -43.68 -77.87 -51.37
N GLY A 137 -44.92 -77.85 -50.88
CA GLY A 137 -45.54 -78.99 -50.19
C GLY A 137 -45.66 -80.21 -51.11
N LEU A 138 -46.26 -80.02 -52.29
CA LEU A 138 -46.35 -81.07 -53.31
C LEU A 138 -44.96 -81.55 -53.76
N THR A 139 -43.97 -80.67 -53.82
CA THR A 139 -42.59 -81.04 -54.17
C THR A 139 -41.91 -81.85 -53.05
N LEU A 140 -42.16 -81.52 -51.77
CA LEU A 140 -41.67 -82.27 -50.61
C LEU A 140 -42.30 -83.67 -50.48
N ASP A 141 -43.53 -83.85 -50.94
CA ASP A 141 -44.15 -85.19 -50.94
C ASP A 141 -43.80 -85.96 -52.23
N LEU A 142 -43.67 -85.28 -53.37
CA LEU A 142 -43.17 -85.88 -54.61
C LEU A 142 -41.73 -86.37 -54.46
N ILE A 143 -40.85 -85.66 -53.73
CA ILE A 143 -39.47 -86.12 -53.48
C ILE A 143 -39.43 -87.39 -52.61
N LYS A 144 -40.32 -87.51 -51.61
CA LYS A 144 -40.47 -88.74 -50.82
C LYS A 144 -40.91 -89.91 -51.71
N VAL A 145 -41.85 -89.67 -52.62
CA VAL A 145 -42.36 -90.68 -53.56
C VAL A 145 -41.30 -91.06 -54.60
N ALA A 146 -40.55 -90.09 -55.13
CA ALA A 146 -39.45 -90.31 -56.06
C ALA A 146 -38.35 -91.17 -55.41
N HIS A 147 -38.04 -90.93 -54.14
CA HIS A 147 -37.13 -91.78 -53.36
C HIS A 147 -37.69 -93.20 -53.17
N ARG A 148 -38.97 -93.32 -52.77
CA ARG A 148 -39.65 -94.62 -52.59
C ARG A 148 -39.56 -95.50 -53.84
N PHE A 149 -39.81 -94.94 -55.02
CA PHE A 149 -39.75 -95.68 -56.30
C PHE A 149 -38.37 -95.69 -56.97
N SER A 150 -37.36 -95.09 -56.33
CA SER A 150 -35.98 -95.02 -56.84
C SER A 150 -35.92 -94.41 -58.24
N LEU A 151 -36.48 -93.20 -58.37
CA LEU A 151 -36.50 -92.40 -59.59
C LEU A 151 -35.44 -91.28 -59.49
N PRO A 152 -34.17 -91.52 -59.85
CA PRO A 152 -33.07 -90.59 -59.58
C PRO A 152 -33.18 -89.28 -60.37
N THR A 153 -33.73 -89.33 -61.58
CA THR A 153 -33.94 -88.14 -62.42
C THR A 153 -34.98 -87.21 -61.81
N LEU A 154 -36.09 -87.76 -61.30
CA LEU A 154 -37.14 -86.99 -60.64
C LEU A 154 -36.69 -86.42 -59.29
N LEU A 155 -35.92 -87.20 -58.52
CA LEU A 155 -35.37 -86.77 -57.23
C LEU A 155 -34.41 -85.58 -57.40
N GLY A 156 -33.51 -85.63 -58.38
CA GLY A 156 -32.59 -84.52 -58.67
C GLY A 156 -33.29 -83.24 -59.17
N LEU A 157 -34.46 -83.36 -59.81
CA LEU A 157 -35.28 -82.21 -60.20
C LEU A 157 -36.00 -81.59 -59.00
N CYS A 158 -36.53 -82.42 -58.09
CA CYS A 158 -37.21 -81.94 -56.89
C CYS A 158 -36.23 -81.26 -55.91
N GLU A 159 -35.01 -81.79 -55.73
CA GLU A 159 -33.98 -81.14 -54.89
C GLU A 159 -33.64 -79.73 -55.38
N LYS A 160 -33.43 -79.56 -56.69
CA LYS A 160 -33.09 -78.24 -57.27
C LYS A 160 -34.24 -77.24 -57.11
N ALA A 161 -35.49 -77.70 -57.22
CA ALA A 161 -36.65 -76.85 -56.99
C ALA A 161 -36.74 -76.38 -55.53
N LEU A 162 -36.56 -77.29 -54.56
CA LEU A 162 -36.64 -76.96 -53.13
C LEU A 162 -35.48 -76.08 -52.64
N VAL A 163 -34.28 -76.24 -53.21
CA VAL A 163 -33.16 -75.32 -52.93
C VAL A 163 -33.49 -73.89 -53.38
N SER A 164 -34.20 -73.75 -54.50
CA SER A 164 -34.60 -72.43 -55.01
C SER A 164 -35.69 -71.73 -54.19
N SER A 165 -36.47 -72.48 -53.39
CA SER A 165 -37.58 -71.94 -52.59
C SER A 165 -37.31 -71.84 -51.08
N ALA A 166 -36.16 -72.33 -50.60
CA ALA A 166 -35.83 -72.32 -49.18
C ALA A 166 -35.62 -70.90 -48.59
N GLY A 167 -36.36 -70.57 -47.53
CA GLY A 167 -36.27 -69.30 -46.78
C GLY A 167 -36.17 -69.52 -45.26
N ILE A 168 -35.99 -68.43 -44.49
CA ILE A 168 -35.65 -68.46 -43.04
C ILE A 168 -36.67 -69.23 -42.18
N ARG A 169 -37.97 -69.19 -42.53
CA ARG A 169 -39.02 -69.89 -41.76
C ARG A 169 -39.28 -71.32 -42.26
N SER A 170 -39.01 -71.61 -43.53
CA SER A 170 -39.18 -72.96 -44.10
C SER A 170 -37.94 -73.84 -43.91
N CYS A 171 -36.77 -73.26 -43.65
CA CYS A 171 -35.51 -73.98 -43.57
C CYS A 171 -35.48 -75.02 -42.44
N VAL A 172 -36.10 -74.76 -41.28
CA VAL A 172 -36.15 -75.75 -40.17
C VAL A 172 -36.98 -76.96 -40.58
N ARG A 173 -38.12 -76.75 -41.26
CA ARG A 173 -38.96 -77.84 -41.77
C ARG A 173 -38.26 -78.61 -42.90
N PHE A 174 -37.62 -77.91 -43.83
CA PHE A 174 -36.87 -78.53 -44.91
C PHE A 174 -35.65 -79.30 -44.38
N TYR A 175 -35.00 -78.80 -43.32
CA TYR A 175 -33.90 -79.48 -42.65
C TYR A 175 -34.33 -80.82 -42.05
N CYS A 176 -35.47 -80.85 -41.34
CA CYS A 176 -36.03 -82.09 -40.80
C CYS A 176 -36.30 -83.13 -41.90
N VAL A 177 -36.96 -82.72 -42.99
CA VAL A 177 -37.29 -83.63 -44.11
C VAL A 177 -36.05 -84.09 -44.88
N ALA A 178 -35.05 -83.21 -45.05
CA ALA A 178 -33.83 -83.55 -45.76
C ALA A 178 -32.95 -84.55 -44.98
N GLU A 179 -32.92 -84.49 -43.65
CA GLU A 179 -32.23 -85.49 -42.80
C GLU A 179 -32.90 -86.87 -42.90
N GLU A 180 -34.24 -86.90 -42.94
CA GLU A 180 -35.00 -88.15 -43.07
C GLU A 180 -34.78 -88.85 -44.43
N ILE A 181 -34.68 -88.08 -45.53
CA ILE A 181 -34.61 -88.61 -46.91
C ILE A 181 -33.16 -88.84 -47.38
N GLY A 182 -32.17 -88.22 -46.74
CA GLY A 182 -30.76 -88.28 -47.16
C GLY A 182 -30.42 -87.35 -48.31
N ALA A 183 -31.18 -86.26 -48.48
CA ALA A 183 -30.95 -85.22 -49.49
C ALA A 183 -29.78 -84.31 -49.07
N SER A 184 -28.56 -84.71 -49.41
CA SER A 184 -27.32 -84.04 -48.97
C SER A 184 -27.23 -82.55 -49.34
N THR A 185 -27.67 -82.19 -50.55
CA THR A 185 -27.63 -80.81 -51.07
C THR A 185 -28.56 -79.87 -50.29
N LEU A 186 -29.78 -80.33 -49.98
CA LEU A 186 -30.79 -79.56 -49.25
C LEU A 186 -30.43 -79.42 -47.76
N LEU A 187 -29.84 -80.47 -47.16
CA LEU A 187 -29.36 -80.49 -45.77
C LEU A 187 -28.30 -79.42 -45.51
N GLU A 188 -27.25 -79.38 -46.34
CA GLU A 188 -26.16 -78.42 -46.17
C GLU A 188 -26.65 -76.98 -46.32
N TYR A 189 -27.55 -76.74 -47.28
CA TYR A 189 -28.12 -75.42 -47.53
C TYR A 189 -28.98 -74.93 -46.35
N CYS A 190 -29.91 -75.76 -45.85
CA CYS A 190 -30.77 -75.39 -44.71
C CYS A 190 -29.97 -75.21 -43.42
N SER A 191 -28.94 -76.04 -43.19
CA SER A 191 -28.00 -75.90 -42.06
C SER A 191 -27.26 -74.57 -42.06
N GLY A 192 -26.86 -74.09 -43.24
CA GLY A 192 -26.23 -72.79 -43.43
C GLY A 192 -27.12 -71.64 -42.94
N ILE A 193 -28.38 -71.61 -43.38
CA ILE A 193 -29.35 -70.54 -43.06
C ILE A 193 -29.65 -70.48 -41.56
N ILE A 194 -29.83 -71.64 -40.90
CA ILE A 194 -30.12 -71.69 -39.46
C ILE A 194 -28.94 -71.14 -38.64
N SER A 195 -27.71 -71.40 -39.06
CA SER A 195 -26.52 -70.91 -38.36
C SER A 195 -26.29 -69.41 -38.53
N THR A 196 -26.68 -68.82 -39.65
CA THR A 196 -26.53 -67.38 -39.89
C THR A 196 -27.62 -66.57 -39.20
N HIS A 197 -28.84 -67.10 -39.09
CA HIS A 197 -30.02 -66.41 -38.55
C HIS A 197 -30.47 -66.93 -37.16
N TRP A 198 -29.53 -67.36 -36.32
CA TRP A 198 -29.85 -67.97 -35.02
C TRP A 198 -30.63 -67.07 -34.05
N ASN A 199 -30.37 -65.75 -34.08
CA ASN A 199 -31.03 -64.79 -33.19
C ASN A 199 -32.43 -64.39 -33.64
N ASP A 200 -32.78 -64.65 -34.89
CA ASP A 200 -34.06 -64.27 -35.50
C ASP A 200 -35.14 -65.37 -35.32
N LEU A 201 -34.74 -66.55 -34.83
CA LEU A 201 -35.60 -67.71 -34.61
C LEU A 201 -36.22 -67.67 -33.21
N THR A 202 -37.50 -68.02 -33.14
CA THR A 202 -38.30 -68.01 -31.90
C THR A 202 -38.51 -69.42 -31.35
N CYS A 203 -39.05 -69.52 -30.12
CA CYS A 203 -39.37 -70.82 -29.51
C CYS A 203 -40.37 -71.63 -30.35
N GLU A 204 -41.26 -70.96 -31.11
CA GLU A 204 -42.29 -71.60 -31.95
C GLU A 204 -41.67 -72.33 -33.16
N ASP A 205 -40.60 -71.79 -33.75
CA ASP A 205 -39.97 -72.36 -34.95
C ASP A 205 -39.32 -73.74 -34.69
N PHE A 206 -38.98 -74.02 -33.43
CA PHE A 206 -38.35 -75.26 -32.99
C PHE A 206 -39.31 -76.26 -32.32
N GLU A 207 -40.61 -75.94 -32.25
CA GLU A 207 -41.59 -76.78 -31.55
C GLU A 207 -41.71 -78.19 -32.14
N HIS A 208 -41.67 -78.29 -33.47
CA HIS A 208 -41.78 -79.56 -34.20
C HIS A 208 -40.48 -80.38 -34.22
N MET A 209 -39.37 -79.81 -33.74
CA MET A 209 -38.08 -80.50 -33.68
C MET A 209 -38.01 -81.40 -32.44
N SER A 210 -37.50 -82.62 -32.59
CA SER A 210 -37.31 -83.49 -31.44
C SER A 210 -36.18 -82.98 -30.53
N GLY A 211 -36.35 -83.13 -29.20
CA GLY A 211 -35.35 -82.69 -28.21
C GLY A 211 -33.91 -83.18 -28.48
N PRO A 212 -33.67 -84.45 -28.86
CA PRO A 212 -32.34 -84.94 -29.22
C PRO A 212 -31.77 -84.29 -30.48
N LEU A 213 -32.62 -84.00 -31.49
CA LEU A 213 -32.20 -83.35 -32.72
C LEU A 213 -31.85 -81.88 -32.47
N LEU A 214 -32.67 -81.17 -31.70
CA LEU A 214 -32.43 -79.79 -31.27
C LEU A 214 -31.16 -79.70 -30.44
N PHE A 215 -30.94 -80.64 -29.51
CA PHE A 215 -29.71 -80.71 -28.73
C PHE A 215 -28.47 -80.96 -29.61
N LYS A 216 -28.54 -81.89 -30.58
CA LYS A 216 -27.45 -82.16 -31.55
C LYS A 216 -27.14 -80.92 -32.39
N MET A 217 -28.17 -80.17 -32.81
CA MET A 217 -28.02 -78.92 -33.54
C MET A 217 -27.37 -77.83 -32.66
N LEU A 218 -27.85 -77.66 -31.43
CA LEU A 218 -27.30 -76.72 -30.45
C LEU A 218 -25.84 -77.01 -30.13
N LYS A 219 -25.47 -78.28 -29.96
CA LYS A 219 -24.10 -78.71 -29.66
C LYS A 219 -23.14 -78.42 -30.80
N ASN A 220 -23.58 -78.60 -32.05
CA ASN A 220 -22.72 -78.40 -33.21
C ASN A 220 -22.56 -76.92 -33.61
N LYS A 221 -23.51 -76.06 -33.23
CA LYS A 221 -23.61 -74.70 -33.81
C LYS A 221 -23.70 -73.57 -32.79
N SER A 222 -24.11 -73.81 -31.55
CA SER A 222 -24.16 -72.78 -30.50
C SER A 222 -22.92 -72.84 -29.60
N LYS A 223 -22.38 -71.68 -29.22
CA LYS A 223 -21.23 -71.60 -28.29
C LYS A 223 -21.60 -72.08 -26.89
N ASN A 224 -22.80 -71.71 -26.43
CA ASN A 224 -23.33 -72.07 -25.11
C ASN A 224 -24.71 -72.75 -25.29
N PRO A 225 -24.77 -74.09 -25.30
CA PRO A 225 -26.02 -74.83 -25.53
C PRO A 225 -27.01 -74.67 -24.37
N LEU A 226 -26.52 -74.55 -23.13
CA LEU A 226 -27.38 -74.39 -21.94
C LEU A 226 -28.11 -73.04 -21.93
N HIS A 227 -27.40 -71.92 -22.17
CA HIS A 227 -28.03 -70.59 -22.21
C HIS A 227 -29.04 -70.47 -23.35
N SER A 228 -28.74 -71.09 -24.50
CA SER A 228 -29.66 -71.14 -25.64
C SER A 228 -30.91 -71.96 -25.32
N ALA A 229 -30.77 -73.08 -24.61
CA ALA A 229 -31.89 -73.90 -24.15
C ALA A 229 -32.77 -73.18 -23.12
N VAL A 230 -32.16 -72.44 -22.17
CA VAL A 230 -32.90 -71.59 -21.21
C VAL A 230 -33.62 -70.45 -21.91
N LYS A 231 -33.00 -69.85 -22.94
CA LYS A 231 -33.64 -68.80 -23.78
C LYS A 231 -34.82 -69.33 -24.59
N LEU A 232 -34.73 -70.58 -25.07
CA LEU A 232 -35.80 -71.26 -25.81
C LEU A 232 -36.90 -71.85 -24.90
N GLU A 233 -36.76 -71.71 -23.57
CA GLU A 233 -37.71 -72.17 -22.54
C GLU A 233 -38.02 -73.68 -22.60
N ARG A 234 -37.13 -74.49 -23.21
CA ARG A 234 -37.28 -75.94 -23.35
C ARG A 234 -36.63 -76.69 -22.18
N GLU A 235 -37.43 -77.02 -21.17
CA GLU A 235 -36.98 -77.75 -19.97
C GLU A 235 -36.37 -79.12 -20.29
N ASP A 236 -36.93 -79.84 -21.27
CA ASP A 236 -36.44 -81.13 -21.75
C ASP A 236 -35.02 -81.03 -22.32
N VAL A 237 -34.72 -79.97 -23.07
CA VAL A 237 -33.38 -79.71 -23.61
C VAL A 237 -32.43 -79.22 -22.51
N VAL A 238 -32.89 -78.42 -21.55
CA VAL A 238 -32.09 -78.01 -20.38
C VAL A 238 -31.67 -79.23 -19.56
N LEU A 239 -32.58 -80.18 -19.33
CA LEU A 239 -32.28 -81.46 -18.66
C LEU A 239 -31.27 -82.30 -19.46
N LEU A 240 -31.42 -82.40 -20.78
CA LEU A 240 -30.44 -83.09 -21.64
C LEU A 240 -29.05 -82.43 -21.59
N CYS A 241 -29.00 -81.10 -21.61
CA CYS A 241 -27.77 -80.33 -21.46
C CYS A 241 -27.08 -80.54 -20.09
N ILE A 242 -27.85 -80.73 -19.02
CA ILE A 242 -27.32 -81.00 -17.67
C ILE A 242 -26.86 -82.47 -17.57
N ASN A 243 -27.63 -83.42 -18.12
CA ASN A 243 -27.35 -84.85 -18.02
C ASN A 243 -26.13 -85.31 -18.83
N GLU A 244 -25.89 -84.75 -20.02
CA GLU A 244 -24.68 -85.10 -20.81
C GLU A 244 -23.39 -84.56 -20.17
N ASN A 245 -23.45 -83.46 -19.43
CA ASN A 245 -22.29 -82.77 -18.87
C ASN A 245 -22.08 -83.09 -17.38
N SER A 246 -22.44 -84.29 -16.91
CA SER A 246 -22.51 -84.68 -15.49
C SER A 246 -21.22 -84.40 -14.68
N ASP A 247 -20.05 -84.34 -15.33
CA ASP A 247 -18.76 -84.03 -14.70
C ASP A 247 -18.40 -82.53 -14.68
N THR A 248 -19.00 -81.69 -15.55
CA THR A 248 -18.69 -80.25 -15.71
C THR A 248 -19.88 -79.31 -15.43
N VAL A 249 -20.97 -79.85 -14.88
CA VAL A 249 -22.25 -79.15 -14.64
C VAL A 249 -22.07 -77.81 -13.89
N SER A 250 -21.24 -77.79 -12.84
CA SER A 250 -21.05 -76.58 -12.02
C SER A 250 -20.44 -75.41 -12.79
N ASP A 251 -19.55 -75.72 -13.75
CA ASP A 251 -18.86 -74.69 -14.53
C ASP A 251 -19.80 -74.18 -15.61
N CYS A 252 -20.54 -75.07 -16.28
CA CYS A 252 -21.50 -74.70 -17.31
C CYS A 252 -22.67 -73.85 -16.76
N VAL A 253 -23.23 -74.20 -15.59
CA VAL A 253 -24.39 -73.49 -15.02
C VAL A 253 -24.02 -72.12 -14.44
N ASN A 254 -22.76 -71.89 -14.06
CA ASN A 254 -22.31 -70.63 -13.46
C ASN A 254 -21.50 -69.74 -14.44
N THR A 255 -21.45 -70.10 -15.73
CA THR A 255 -20.82 -69.27 -16.75
C THR A 255 -21.76 -68.15 -17.23
N PHE A 256 -21.17 -67.00 -17.53
CA PHE A 256 -21.91 -65.87 -18.09
C PHE A 256 -22.22 -66.12 -19.58
N SER A 257 -23.42 -65.71 -20.00
CA SER A 257 -23.76 -65.59 -21.43
C SER A 257 -22.98 -64.44 -22.09
N GLU A 258 -23.04 -64.33 -23.43
CA GLU A 258 -22.50 -63.17 -24.16
C GLU A 258 -23.09 -61.82 -23.68
N HIS A 259 -24.28 -61.85 -23.06
CA HIS A 259 -24.94 -60.68 -22.44
C HIS A 259 -24.61 -60.49 -20.96
N GLY A 260 -23.73 -61.31 -20.37
CA GLY A 260 -23.31 -61.19 -18.98
C GLY A 260 -24.33 -61.68 -17.95
N LEU A 261 -25.32 -62.48 -18.36
CA LEU A 261 -26.35 -63.05 -17.47
C LEU A 261 -26.05 -64.52 -17.16
N LEU A 262 -26.30 -64.91 -15.91
CA LEU A 262 -26.26 -66.31 -15.48
C LEU A 262 -27.51 -67.06 -15.96
N PRO A 263 -27.43 -68.37 -16.25
CA PRO A 263 -28.60 -69.21 -16.57
C PRO A 263 -29.72 -69.09 -15.51
N LEU A 264 -29.36 -69.08 -14.22
CA LEU A 264 -30.31 -68.90 -13.13
C LEU A 264 -30.95 -67.51 -13.16
N GLN A 265 -30.17 -66.47 -13.46
CA GLN A 265 -30.66 -65.10 -13.60
C GLN A 265 -31.63 -64.97 -14.78
N MET A 266 -31.32 -65.60 -15.93
CA MET A 266 -32.20 -65.65 -17.11
C MET A 266 -33.54 -66.34 -16.79
N ALA A 267 -33.50 -67.47 -16.08
CA ALA A 267 -34.70 -68.19 -15.67
C ALA A 267 -35.56 -67.38 -14.68
N LEU A 268 -34.92 -66.68 -13.73
CA LEU A 268 -35.60 -65.80 -12.78
C LEU A 268 -36.21 -64.57 -13.48
N THR A 269 -35.52 -63.96 -14.44
CA THR A 269 -36.07 -62.86 -15.24
C THR A 269 -37.28 -63.30 -16.08
N ALA A 270 -37.26 -64.53 -16.60
CA ALA A 270 -38.38 -65.12 -17.33
C ALA A 270 -39.52 -65.60 -16.39
N LYS A 271 -39.36 -65.46 -15.06
CA LYS A 271 -40.30 -65.91 -14.02
C LYS A 271 -40.65 -67.41 -14.12
N ASN A 272 -39.77 -68.23 -14.68
CA ASN A 272 -40.03 -69.65 -14.89
C ASN A 272 -39.54 -70.47 -13.69
N MET A 273 -40.47 -70.78 -12.78
CA MET A 273 -40.17 -71.54 -11.55
C MET A 273 -39.54 -72.90 -11.83
N LYS A 274 -40.02 -73.63 -12.85
CA LYS A 274 -39.60 -74.99 -13.12
C LYS A 274 -38.14 -75.03 -13.56
N ILE A 275 -37.77 -74.16 -14.50
CA ILE A 275 -36.39 -74.04 -14.97
C ILE A 275 -35.48 -73.53 -13.84
N SER A 276 -35.92 -72.57 -13.03
CA SER A 276 -35.14 -72.12 -11.86
C SER A 276 -34.94 -73.22 -10.82
N GLN A 277 -35.95 -74.06 -10.56
CA GLN A 277 -35.85 -75.22 -9.67
C GLN A 277 -34.89 -76.27 -10.24
N THR A 278 -35.02 -76.63 -11.52
CA THR A 278 -34.15 -77.63 -12.14
C THR A 278 -32.70 -77.18 -12.18
N LEU A 279 -32.42 -75.89 -12.45
CA LEU A 279 -31.07 -75.34 -12.40
C LEU A 279 -30.46 -75.38 -10.99
N VAL A 280 -31.25 -75.13 -9.93
CA VAL A 280 -30.77 -75.15 -8.54
C VAL A 280 -30.63 -76.59 -8.01
N GLU A 281 -31.63 -77.43 -8.21
CA GLU A 281 -31.72 -78.78 -7.63
C GLU A 281 -30.88 -79.80 -8.41
N ASN A 282 -30.93 -79.77 -9.75
CA ASN A 282 -30.21 -80.72 -10.60
C ASN A 282 -28.90 -80.13 -11.15
N GLY A 283 -28.89 -78.83 -11.47
CA GLY A 283 -27.73 -78.14 -12.06
C GLY A 283 -26.71 -77.57 -11.07
N ARG A 284 -26.95 -77.68 -9.75
CA ARG A 284 -26.12 -77.06 -8.68
C ARG A 284 -25.80 -75.58 -8.94
N ALA A 285 -26.76 -74.82 -9.46
CA ALA A 285 -26.60 -73.39 -9.66
C ALA A 285 -26.26 -72.67 -8.35
N ASN A 286 -25.27 -71.78 -8.37
CA ASN A 286 -24.88 -71.03 -7.19
C ASN A 286 -25.89 -69.91 -6.92
N ILE A 287 -26.75 -70.11 -5.90
CA ILE A 287 -27.77 -69.14 -5.44
C ILE A 287 -27.13 -67.82 -4.98
N ASN A 288 -25.90 -67.88 -4.49
CA ASN A 288 -25.12 -66.77 -3.98
C ASN A 288 -24.14 -66.21 -5.04
N ALA A 289 -24.34 -66.55 -6.31
CA ALA A 289 -23.53 -66.01 -7.40
C ALA A 289 -23.64 -64.48 -7.43
N HIS A 290 -22.56 -63.87 -7.91
CA HIS A 290 -22.53 -62.44 -8.17
C HIS A 290 -22.88 -62.21 -9.64
N ASP A 291 -23.68 -61.19 -9.91
CA ASP A 291 -23.87 -60.71 -11.27
C ASP A 291 -22.58 -60.06 -11.81
N LYS A 292 -22.62 -59.64 -13.08
CA LYS A 292 -21.50 -58.94 -13.73
C LYS A 292 -21.08 -57.65 -13.00
N GLU A 293 -22.01 -57.03 -12.27
CA GLU A 293 -21.78 -55.80 -11.49
C GLU A 293 -21.20 -56.09 -10.10
N GLY A 294 -21.04 -57.36 -9.73
CA GLY A 294 -20.52 -57.78 -8.45
C GLY A 294 -21.54 -57.75 -7.31
N SER A 295 -22.84 -57.78 -7.62
CA SER A 295 -23.91 -57.87 -6.64
C SER A 295 -24.42 -59.30 -6.50
N PRO A 296 -24.62 -59.81 -5.26
CA PRO A 296 -25.34 -61.06 -5.03
C PRO A 296 -26.71 -61.05 -5.71
N LEU A 297 -27.17 -62.20 -6.21
CA LEU A 297 -28.48 -62.34 -6.87
C LEU A 297 -29.65 -61.82 -6.00
N LEU A 298 -29.55 -61.95 -4.66
CA LEU A 298 -30.53 -61.38 -3.73
C LEU A 298 -30.59 -59.85 -3.78
N ILE A 299 -29.41 -59.21 -3.81
CA ILE A 299 -29.26 -57.76 -3.90
C ILE A 299 -29.74 -57.25 -5.27
N TRP A 300 -29.41 -57.96 -6.35
CA TRP A 300 -29.92 -57.66 -7.69
C TRP A 300 -31.45 -57.67 -7.74
N ALA A 301 -32.08 -58.71 -7.18
CA ALA A 301 -33.54 -58.81 -7.13
C ALA A 301 -34.17 -57.68 -6.29
N LEU A 302 -33.56 -57.34 -5.14
CA LEU A 302 -34.01 -56.25 -4.28
C LEU A 302 -33.84 -54.86 -4.94
N ARG A 303 -32.78 -54.62 -5.71
CA ARG A 303 -32.59 -53.36 -6.46
C ARG A 303 -33.62 -53.17 -7.56
N ASN A 304 -34.01 -54.25 -8.24
CA ASN A 304 -35.03 -54.22 -9.28
C ASN A 304 -36.47 -54.25 -8.73
N GLY A 305 -36.63 -54.36 -7.40
CA GLY A 305 -37.94 -54.53 -6.75
C GLY A 305 -38.66 -55.80 -7.22
N ASP A 306 -37.91 -56.86 -7.53
CA ASP A 306 -38.44 -58.15 -7.98
C ASP A 306 -38.71 -59.08 -6.79
N ILE A 307 -39.91 -58.93 -6.24
CA ILE A 307 -40.41 -59.70 -5.10
C ILE A 307 -40.44 -61.20 -5.37
N TYR A 308 -40.70 -61.60 -6.61
CA TYR A 308 -40.78 -63.01 -6.99
C TYR A 308 -39.41 -63.68 -6.83
N SER A 309 -38.39 -63.09 -7.45
CA SER A 309 -37.01 -63.58 -7.35
C SER A 309 -36.49 -63.50 -5.91
N THR A 310 -36.77 -62.43 -5.18
CA THR A 310 -36.35 -62.30 -3.78
C THR A 310 -36.96 -63.38 -2.88
N ASN A 311 -38.27 -63.65 -2.98
CA ASN A 311 -38.90 -64.71 -2.19
C ASN A 311 -38.40 -66.11 -2.58
N PHE A 312 -38.16 -66.35 -3.87
CA PHE A 312 -37.56 -67.61 -4.33
C PHE A 312 -36.18 -67.85 -3.68
N LEU A 313 -35.30 -66.85 -3.72
CA LEU A 313 -33.96 -66.92 -3.14
C LEU A 313 -33.99 -67.07 -1.61
N LEU A 314 -34.89 -66.35 -0.92
CA LEU A 314 -35.07 -66.48 0.53
C LEU A 314 -35.60 -67.86 0.93
N ASN A 315 -36.52 -68.45 0.15
CA ASN A 315 -37.06 -69.79 0.42
C ASN A 315 -35.99 -70.89 0.24
N LYS A 316 -34.98 -70.68 -0.61
CA LYS A 316 -33.86 -71.60 -0.84
C LYS A 316 -32.63 -71.32 0.06
N ASN A 317 -32.81 -70.59 1.17
CA ASN A 317 -31.78 -70.31 2.19
C ASN A 317 -30.50 -69.62 1.65
N CYS A 318 -30.65 -68.52 0.91
CA CYS A 318 -29.52 -67.67 0.54
C CYS A 318 -28.82 -67.04 1.75
N LEU A 319 -27.52 -66.74 1.63
CA LEU A 319 -26.76 -66.03 2.65
C LEU A 319 -27.17 -64.54 2.66
N LEU A 320 -27.56 -64.03 3.83
CA LEU A 320 -28.12 -62.68 3.98
C LEU A 320 -27.04 -61.58 4.16
N ASP A 321 -25.89 -61.95 4.72
CA ASP A 321 -24.79 -61.03 5.02
C ASP A 321 -23.83 -60.85 3.83
N LEU A 322 -24.20 -61.34 2.64
CA LEU A 322 -23.44 -61.11 1.42
C LEU A 322 -23.54 -59.64 1.00
N VAL A 323 -22.40 -59.16 0.52
CA VAL A 323 -22.20 -57.74 0.30
C VAL A 323 -21.97 -57.48 -1.19
N SER A 324 -22.56 -56.41 -1.73
CA SER A 324 -22.26 -55.96 -3.09
C SER A 324 -20.82 -55.45 -3.18
N ARG A 325 -20.05 -55.91 -4.17
CA ARG A 325 -18.62 -55.53 -4.33
C ARG A 325 -18.41 -54.04 -4.57
N SER A 326 -19.40 -53.34 -5.14
CA SER A 326 -19.28 -51.93 -5.50
C SER A 326 -19.58 -50.96 -4.35
N SER A 327 -20.54 -51.31 -3.50
CA SER A 327 -21.11 -50.41 -2.48
C SER A 327 -20.89 -50.91 -1.06
N SER A 328 -20.46 -52.16 -0.92
CA SER A 328 -20.50 -52.90 0.34
C SER A 328 -21.88 -52.89 1.02
N ASP A 329 -22.97 -52.73 0.24
CA ASP A 329 -24.33 -52.81 0.77
C ASP A 329 -24.73 -54.26 1.03
N THR A 330 -25.42 -54.50 2.15
CA THR A 330 -26.15 -55.76 2.41
C THR A 330 -27.60 -55.65 1.95
N ALA A 331 -28.32 -56.78 1.91
CA ALA A 331 -29.76 -56.79 1.62
C ALA A 331 -30.56 -55.84 2.54
N LEU A 332 -30.16 -55.70 3.81
CA LEU A 332 -30.80 -54.77 4.75
C LEU A 332 -30.57 -53.30 4.39
N HIS A 333 -29.38 -52.91 3.96
CA HIS A 333 -29.09 -51.53 3.54
C HIS A 333 -30.03 -51.09 2.40
N ILE A 334 -30.24 -51.97 1.43
CA ILE A 334 -31.10 -51.68 0.29
C ILE A 334 -32.56 -51.58 0.71
N ILE A 335 -33.03 -52.46 1.60
CA ILE A 335 -34.39 -52.41 2.13
C ILE A 335 -34.62 -51.12 2.93
N CYS A 336 -33.65 -50.72 3.75
CA CYS A 336 -33.73 -49.49 4.54
C CYS A 336 -33.77 -48.24 3.65
N ASN A 337 -33.26 -48.28 2.42
CA ASN A 337 -33.35 -47.19 1.47
C ASN A 337 -34.76 -47.00 0.87
N TYR A 338 -35.64 -48.00 0.96
CA TYR A 338 -37.02 -47.84 0.51
C TYR A 338 -37.83 -47.02 1.52
N ASN A 339 -38.56 -46.01 1.03
CA ASN A 339 -39.47 -45.20 1.82
C ASN A 339 -40.91 -45.30 1.28
N CYS A 340 -41.85 -44.65 1.97
CA CYS A 340 -43.27 -44.62 1.65
C CYS A 340 -43.61 -44.06 0.24
N LYS A 341 -42.64 -43.43 -0.44
CA LYS A 341 -42.81 -42.89 -1.81
C LYS A 341 -42.76 -43.99 -2.88
N ASN A 342 -42.22 -45.17 -2.56
CA ASN A 342 -42.09 -46.28 -3.50
C ASN A 342 -43.34 -47.18 -3.49
N GLU A 343 -43.94 -47.45 -4.65
CA GLU A 343 -45.18 -48.25 -4.77
C GLU A 343 -45.07 -49.65 -4.14
N LYS A 344 -43.88 -50.27 -4.21
CA LYS A 344 -43.60 -51.62 -3.67
C LYS A 344 -43.09 -51.62 -2.22
N TRP A 345 -43.06 -50.47 -1.54
CA TRP A 345 -42.45 -50.34 -0.21
C TRP A 345 -43.08 -51.29 0.82
N LYS A 346 -44.41 -51.41 0.86
CA LYS A 346 -45.10 -52.27 1.83
C LYS A 346 -44.66 -53.74 1.73
N GLU A 347 -44.54 -54.24 0.52
CA GLU A 347 -44.15 -55.63 0.24
C GLU A 347 -42.66 -55.85 0.53
N ILE A 348 -41.81 -54.85 0.24
CA ILE A 348 -40.38 -54.87 0.58
C ILE A 348 -40.16 -54.77 2.10
N MET A 349 -41.03 -54.05 2.82
CA MET A 349 -41.03 -54.00 4.28
C MET A 349 -41.39 -55.35 4.90
N GLU A 350 -42.34 -56.09 4.34
CA GLU A 350 -42.61 -57.47 4.76
C GLU A 350 -41.40 -58.38 4.53
N ILE A 351 -40.69 -58.22 3.41
CA ILE A 351 -39.42 -58.92 3.16
C ILE A 351 -38.38 -58.53 4.21
N GLY A 352 -38.25 -57.24 4.56
CA GLY A 352 -37.38 -56.76 5.62
C GLY A 352 -37.66 -57.43 6.97
N LYS A 353 -38.93 -57.53 7.35
CA LYS A 353 -39.35 -58.23 8.58
C LYS A 353 -38.99 -59.73 8.53
N LYS A 354 -39.21 -60.40 7.39
CA LYS A 354 -38.81 -61.81 7.19
C LYS A 354 -37.30 -62.02 7.29
N ILE A 355 -36.51 -61.06 6.80
CA ILE A 355 -35.05 -61.09 6.90
C ILE A 355 -34.63 -60.90 8.37
N LEU A 356 -35.18 -59.91 9.08
CA LEU A 356 -34.87 -59.68 10.50
C LEU A 356 -35.24 -60.87 11.41
N GLN A 357 -36.31 -61.61 11.11
CA GLN A 357 -36.66 -62.85 11.81
C GLN A 357 -35.56 -63.92 11.73
N ARG A 358 -34.75 -63.92 10.67
CA ARG A 358 -33.62 -64.85 10.47
C ARG A 358 -32.31 -64.38 11.11
N ARG A 359 -32.33 -63.29 11.89
CA ARG A 359 -31.19 -62.73 12.65
C ARG A 359 -29.91 -62.46 11.83
N PRO A 360 -29.97 -61.60 10.80
CA PRO A 360 -28.78 -61.11 10.10
C PRO A 360 -27.94 -60.19 10.99
N ASN A 361 -26.70 -59.91 10.60
CA ASN A 361 -25.88 -58.92 11.30
C ASN A 361 -26.34 -57.49 10.95
N VAL A 362 -27.08 -56.87 11.87
CA VAL A 362 -27.68 -55.52 11.70
C VAL A 362 -26.68 -54.36 11.84
N ASN A 363 -25.44 -54.62 12.29
CA ASN A 363 -24.43 -53.58 12.52
C ASN A 363 -23.34 -53.54 11.41
N MET A 364 -23.51 -54.31 10.32
CA MET A 364 -22.59 -54.27 9.18
C MET A 364 -22.58 -52.88 8.55
N GLN A 365 -21.39 -52.37 8.21
CA GLN A 365 -21.23 -51.06 7.58
C GLN A 365 -20.95 -51.18 6.08
N ASN A 366 -21.60 -50.33 5.28
CA ASN A 366 -21.32 -50.21 3.85
C ASN A 366 -20.02 -49.42 3.57
N ALA A 367 -19.72 -49.14 2.30
CA ALA A 367 -18.50 -48.44 1.91
C ALA A 367 -18.37 -47.02 2.47
N LYS A 368 -19.48 -46.42 2.94
CA LYS A 368 -19.51 -45.10 3.60
C LYS A 368 -19.44 -45.20 5.14
N GLY A 369 -19.40 -46.42 5.69
CA GLY A 369 -19.53 -46.64 7.13
C GLY A 369 -20.98 -46.59 7.62
N GLU A 370 -21.97 -46.52 6.73
CA GLU A 370 -23.38 -46.47 7.14
C GLU A 370 -23.84 -47.87 7.56
N SER A 371 -24.57 -47.96 8.66
CA SER A 371 -25.27 -49.18 9.06
C SER A 371 -26.68 -49.16 8.46
N PRO A 372 -27.41 -50.28 8.47
CA PRO A 372 -28.84 -50.30 8.13
C PRO A 372 -29.65 -49.26 8.91
N LEU A 373 -29.30 -48.99 10.17
CA LEU A 373 -29.93 -47.94 10.97
C LEU A 373 -29.65 -46.54 10.40
N HIS A 374 -28.40 -46.25 10.01
CA HIS A 374 -28.04 -44.98 9.37
C HIS A 374 -28.83 -44.76 8.07
N VAL A 375 -28.91 -45.78 7.21
CA VAL A 375 -29.65 -45.68 5.94
C VAL A 375 -31.16 -45.51 6.19
N ALA A 376 -31.72 -46.21 7.18
CA ALA A 376 -33.14 -46.09 7.53
C ALA A 376 -33.50 -44.69 8.08
N VAL A 377 -32.59 -44.06 8.81
CA VAL A 377 -32.76 -42.67 9.30
C VAL A 377 -32.63 -41.67 8.15
N ILE A 378 -31.64 -41.85 7.26
CA ILE A 378 -31.45 -40.98 6.09
C ILE A 378 -32.65 -41.03 5.13
N SER A 379 -33.27 -42.20 4.96
CA SER A 379 -34.43 -42.40 4.08
C SER A 379 -35.78 -42.03 4.73
N ASP A 380 -35.77 -41.60 6.00
CA ASP A 380 -36.94 -41.35 6.85
C ASP A 380 -37.91 -42.55 6.93
N ASN A 381 -37.37 -43.77 6.99
CA ASN A 381 -38.19 -44.98 7.14
C ASN A 381 -38.49 -45.26 8.63
N LYS A 382 -39.42 -44.48 9.21
CA LYS A 382 -39.85 -44.56 10.62
C LYS A 382 -40.21 -45.99 11.07
N GLU A 383 -40.90 -46.75 10.21
CA GLU A 383 -41.29 -48.13 10.53
C GLU A 383 -40.09 -49.07 10.60
N MET A 384 -39.14 -48.97 9.67
CA MET A 384 -37.94 -49.81 9.70
C MET A 384 -37.02 -49.41 10.86
N VAL A 385 -36.88 -48.12 11.16
CA VAL A 385 -36.15 -47.65 12.35
C VAL A 385 -36.75 -48.27 13.61
N HIS A 386 -38.07 -48.26 13.76
CA HIS A 386 -38.75 -48.86 14.92
C HIS A 386 -38.55 -50.39 15.01
N GLU A 387 -38.58 -51.11 13.88
CA GLU A 387 -38.32 -52.56 13.88
C GLU A 387 -36.85 -52.90 14.13
N LEU A 388 -35.91 -52.11 13.64
CA LEU A 388 -34.47 -52.27 13.90
C LEU A 388 -34.15 -52.02 15.38
N LEU A 389 -34.76 -51.01 16.01
CA LEU A 389 -34.56 -50.68 17.42
C LEU A 389 -35.10 -51.77 18.39
N LYS A 390 -36.02 -52.63 17.94
CA LYS A 390 -36.47 -53.80 18.74
C LYS A 390 -35.45 -54.93 18.81
N VAL A 391 -34.44 -54.93 17.93
CA VAL A 391 -33.46 -56.02 17.84
C VAL A 391 -32.45 -55.90 19.01
N PRO A 392 -32.24 -56.96 19.81
CA PRO A 392 -31.49 -56.87 21.07
C PRO A 392 -29.97 -56.63 20.94
N ASN A 393 -29.40 -56.59 19.72
CA ASN A 393 -27.97 -56.44 19.46
C ASN A 393 -27.63 -55.22 18.58
N ILE A 394 -28.53 -54.25 18.45
CA ILE A 394 -28.29 -53.06 17.64
C ILE A 394 -27.36 -52.09 18.37
N ASP A 395 -26.28 -51.65 17.71
CA ASP A 395 -25.41 -50.59 18.22
C ASP A 395 -25.89 -49.23 17.70
N ILE A 396 -26.53 -48.46 18.57
CA ILE A 396 -27.14 -47.16 18.24
C ILE A 396 -26.07 -46.08 18.07
N ASN A 397 -24.92 -46.22 18.74
CA ASN A 397 -23.86 -45.20 18.77
C ASN A 397 -22.75 -45.48 17.75
N LEU A 398 -22.92 -46.48 16.89
CA LEU A 398 -22.03 -46.74 15.76
C LEU A 398 -21.93 -45.47 14.90
N GLN A 399 -20.72 -45.11 14.48
CA GLN A 399 -20.50 -43.93 13.65
C GLN A 399 -20.14 -44.32 12.22
N THR A 400 -20.57 -43.51 11.25
CA THR A 400 -20.10 -43.62 9.86
C THR A 400 -18.60 -43.30 9.75
N PHE A 401 -17.98 -43.55 8.60
CA PHE A 401 -16.58 -43.16 8.39
C PHE A 401 -16.36 -41.63 8.43
N GLU A 402 -17.44 -40.84 8.27
CA GLU A 402 -17.45 -39.39 8.48
C GLU A 402 -17.69 -38.99 9.96
N GLY A 403 -17.77 -39.97 10.87
CA GLY A 403 -18.01 -39.73 12.29
C GLY A 403 -19.44 -39.29 12.62
N LYS A 404 -20.43 -39.61 11.76
CA LYS A 404 -21.84 -39.26 11.99
C LYS A 404 -22.55 -40.36 12.75
N SER A 405 -23.29 -39.99 13.81
CA SER A 405 -24.16 -40.92 14.55
C SER A 405 -25.57 -40.96 13.97
N ALA A 406 -26.34 -42.01 14.27
CA ALA A 406 -27.76 -42.07 13.90
C ALA A 406 -28.57 -40.89 14.46
N LEU A 407 -28.23 -40.43 15.67
CA LEU A 407 -28.85 -39.25 16.28
C LEU A 407 -28.57 -37.97 15.47
N GLU A 408 -27.32 -37.75 15.08
CA GLU A 408 -26.96 -36.59 14.25
C GLU A 408 -27.69 -36.60 12.91
N LEU A 409 -27.73 -37.75 12.22
CA LEU A 409 -28.42 -37.89 10.94
C LEU A 409 -29.92 -37.56 11.07
N SER A 410 -30.56 -37.99 12.16
CA SER A 410 -31.98 -37.71 12.44
C SER A 410 -32.29 -36.24 12.70
N LEU A 411 -31.31 -35.46 13.16
CA LEU A 411 -31.45 -34.03 13.42
C LEU A 411 -31.09 -33.18 12.19
N THR A 412 -30.42 -33.78 11.20
CA THR A 412 -30.07 -33.11 9.93
C THR A 412 -31.11 -33.27 8.82
N SER A 413 -32.20 -34.01 9.06
CA SER A 413 -33.25 -34.23 8.06
C SER A 413 -34.02 -32.94 7.77
N GLU A 414 -34.49 -32.78 6.52
CA GLU A 414 -35.26 -31.61 6.07
C GLU A 414 -36.64 -31.51 6.76
N GLU A 415 -37.16 -32.61 7.30
CA GLU A 415 -38.40 -32.63 8.06
C GLU A 415 -38.15 -32.29 9.54
N LEU A 416 -38.81 -31.24 10.05
CA LEU A 416 -38.72 -30.72 11.42
C LEU A 416 -39.37 -31.63 12.48
N ASP A 417 -39.46 -32.93 12.23
CA ASP A 417 -40.06 -33.91 13.15
C ASP A 417 -38.97 -34.62 13.95
N PHE A 418 -38.72 -34.14 15.18
CA PHE A 418 -37.74 -34.72 16.09
C PHE A 418 -38.21 -36.02 16.77
N SER A 419 -39.28 -36.67 16.28
CA SER A 419 -39.80 -37.92 16.84
C SER A 419 -38.76 -39.05 16.82
N ILE A 420 -38.03 -39.22 15.71
CA ILE A 420 -36.95 -40.23 15.60
C ILE A 420 -35.83 -39.92 16.60
N ALA A 421 -35.40 -38.66 16.68
CA ALA A 421 -34.34 -38.22 17.60
C ALA A 421 -34.74 -38.47 19.07
N SER A 422 -35.99 -38.17 19.44
CA SER A 422 -36.50 -38.41 20.79
C SER A 422 -36.55 -39.91 21.14
N ASN A 423 -36.94 -40.77 20.18
CA ASN A 423 -36.94 -42.22 20.36
C ASN A 423 -35.53 -42.77 20.53
N LEU A 424 -34.56 -42.29 19.74
CA LEU A 424 -33.16 -42.67 19.87
C LEU A 424 -32.59 -42.27 21.24
N LEU A 425 -32.87 -41.05 21.71
CA LEU A 425 -32.45 -40.58 23.03
C LEU A 425 -33.08 -41.39 24.17
N ASN A 426 -34.38 -41.71 24.09
CA ASN A 426 -35.09 -42.51 25.09
C ASN A 426 -34.52 -43.94 25.24
N ILE A 427 -33.98 -44.51 24.15
CA ILE A 427 -33.41 -45.87 24.13
C ILE A 427 -31.92 -45.87 24.54
N GLY A 428 -31.27 -44.70 24.61
CA GLY A 428 -29.90 -44.54 25.12
C GLY A 428 -28.87 -44.10 24.07
N ALA A 429 -29.27 -43.40 23.01
CA ALA A 429 -28.34 -42.69 22.15
C ALA A 429 -27.58 -41.61 22.95
N ASP A 430 -26.26 -41.50 22.75
CA ASP A 430 -25.44 -40.50 23.44
C ASP A 430 -25.64 -39.11 22.80
N PRO A 431 -26.14 -38.09 23.54
CA PRO A 431 -26.27 -36.73 23.02
C PRO A 431 -24.94 -35.97 22.95
N ASN A 432 -23.90 -36.46 23.62
CA ASN A 432 -22.62 -35.77 23.77
C ASN A 432 -21.53 -36.35 22.85
N VAL A 433 -21.92 -36.91 21.70
CA VAL A 433 -20.97 -37.39 20.71
C VAL A 433 -20.03 -36.27 20.28
N VAL A 434 -18.73 -36.53 20.41
CA VAL A 434 -17.68 -35.58 20.06
C VAL A 434 -17.08 -35.94 18.71
N LYS A 435 -16.94 -34.94 17.84
CA LYS A 435 -16.24 -35.08 16.55
C LYS A 435 -14.73 -35.22 16.78
N SER A 436 -14.14 -36.26 16.20
CA SER A 436 -12.72 -36.59 16.38
C SER A 436 -11.75 -35.50 15.89
N LEU A 437 -12.13 -34.74 14.86
CA LEU A 437 -11.28 -33.72 14.25
C LEU A 437 -11.29 -32.39 15.01
N THR A 438 -12.43 -31.96 15.54
CA THR A 438 -12.62 -30.61 16.11
C THR A 438 -12.84 -30.61 17.62
N GLY A 439 -13.18 -31.76 18.21
CA GLY A 439 -13.60 -31.83 19.60
C GLY A 439 -14.99 -31.22 19.84
N ASP A 440 -15.73 -30.89 18.78
CA ASP A 440 -17.08 -30.32 18.90
C ASP A 440 -18.07 -31.38 19.35
N SER A 441 -18.86 -31.03 20.36
CA SER A 441 -20.10 -31.73 20.70
C SER A 441 -21.15 -31.53 19.60
N LEU A 442 -22.14 -32.43 19.58
CA LEU A 442 -23.26 -32.34 18.64
C LEU A 442 -24.02 -31.01 18.74
N LEU A 443 -24.19 -30.46 19.96
CA LEU A 443 -24.79 -29.14 20.17
C LEU A 443 -23.96 -28.02 19.52
N GLN A 444 -22.64 -28.05 19.68
CA GLN A 444 -21.74 -27.07 19.07
C GLN A 444 -21.76 -27.17 17.54
N PHE A 445 -21.79 -28.39 17.00
CA PHE A 445 -21.88 -28.61 15.55
C PHE A 445 -23.13 -27.96 14.95
N PHE A 446 -24.29 -28.08 15.59
CA PHE A 446 -25.52 -27.41 15.13
C PHE A 446 -25.44 -25.89 15.30
N ALA A 447 -24.90 -25.40 16.43
CA ALA A 447 -24.68 -23.97 16.64
C ALA A 447 -23.72 -23.35 15.60
N ILE A 448 -22.72 -24.09 15.10
CA ILE A 448 -21.81 -23.60 14.03
C ILE A 448 -22.57 -23.37 12.73
N ARG A 449 -23.55 -24.21 12.41
CA ARG A 449 -24.29 -24.17 11.14
C ARG A 449 -25.57 -23.32 11.18
N GLY A 450 -25.97 -22.92 12.38
CA GLY A 450 -26.86 -21.79 12.65
C GLY A 450 -28.21 -21.82 11.97
N GLU A 451 -28.34 -21.11 10.84
CA GLU A 451 -29.63 -20.86 10.18
C GLU A 451 -30.36 -22.15 9.77
N LEU A 452 -29.62 -23.19 9.38
CA LEU A 452 -30.20 -24.44 8.89
C LEU A 452 -30.63 -25.41 9.99
N TYR A 453 -30.05 -25.30 11.20
CA TYR A 453 -30.21 -26.29 12.27
C TYR A 453 -30.49 -25.65 13.64
N GLU A 454 -31.05 -24.44 13.66
CA GLU A 454 -31.33 -23.70 14.89
C GLU A 454 -32.27 -24.48 15.82
N ASP A 455 -33.36 -25.03 15.27
CA ASP A 455 -34.34 -25.83 16.02
C ASP A 455 -33.72 -27.13 16.59
N ALA A 456 -32.84 -27.77 15.83
CA ALA A 456 -32.11 -28.95 16.27
C ALA A 456 -31.14 -28.62 17.43
N ALA A 457 -30.45 -27.47 17.36
CA ALA A 457 -29.62 -26.99 18.46
C ALA A 457 -30.47 -26.68 19.71
N ILE A 458 -31.61 -26.00 19.56
CA ILE A 458 -32.55 -25.69 20.64
C ILE A 458 -33.05 -26.99 21.31
N PHE A 459 -33.43 -28.00 20.53
CA PHE A 459 -33.83 -29.31 21.04
C PHE A 459 -32.71 -29.99 21.83
N MET A 460 -31.48 -29.98 21.30
CA MET A 460 -30.32 -30.59 21.95
C MET A 460 -29.95 -29.92 23.27
N THR A 461 -30.31 -28.65 23.52
CA THR A 461 -30.06 -27.98 24.81
C THR A 461 -30.70 -28.67 26.01
N GLU A 462 -31.71 -29.53 25.80
CA GLU A 462 -32.39 -30.21 26.90
C GLU A 462 -31.67 -31.48 27.38
N PHE A 463 -30.81 -32.06 26.53
CA PHE A 463 -30.20 -33.37 26.75
C PHE A 463 -28.67 -33.35 26.75
N SER A 464 -28.03 -32.30 26.25
CA SER A 464 -26.57 -32.22 26.09
C SER A 464 -25.87 -31.45 27.22
N ASN A 465 -24.56 -31.66 27.34
CA ASN A 465 -23.69 -30.88 28.22
C ASN A 465 -23.47 -29.47 27.65
N LEU A 466 -24.09 -28.48 28.28
CA LEU A 466 -24.08 -27.08 27.83
C LEU A 466 -22.68 -26.43 27.87
N ASP A 467 -21.83 -26.88 28.79
CA ASP A 467 -20.52 -26.27 29.10
C ASP A 467 -19.34 -27.06 28.52
N HIS A 468 -19.60 -27.98 27.58
CA HIS A 468 -18.54 -28.72 26.88
C HIS A 468 -17.61 -27.76 26.12
N LYS A 469 -16.30 -27.96 26.27
CA LYS A 469 -15.27 -27.19 25.55
C LYS A 469 -14.68 -28.01 24.41
N ASN A 470 -14.70 -27.47 23.19
CA ASN A 470 -14.02 -28.08 22.06
C ASN A 470 -12.50 -27.88 22.12
N PHE A 471 -11.73 -28.32 21.10
CA PHE A 471 -10.27 -28.16 21.10
C PHE A 471 -9.80 -26.70 21.05
N ARG A 472 -10.66 -25.76 20.67
CA ARG A 472 -10.42 -24.29 20.75
C ARG A 472 -10.83 -23.70 22.11
N GLY A 473 -11.33 -24.54 23.03
CA GLY A 473 -11.85 -24.13 24.32
C GLY A 473 -13.17 -23.36 24.25
N LEU A 474 -13.89 -23.40 23.12
CA LEU A 474 -15.18 -22.74 22.93
C LEU A 474 -16.31 -23.62 23.45
N THR A 475 -17.36 -23.00 24.01
CA THR A 475 -18.62 -23.66 24.40
C THR A 475 -19.71 -23.39 23.36
N ALA A 476 -20.85 -24.08 23.46
CA ALA A 476 -22.00 -23.82 22.60
C ALA A 476 -22.47 -22.35 22.69
N LEU A 477 -22.37 -21.74 23.88
CA LEU A 477 -22.71 -20.33 24.09
C LEU A 477 -21.76 -19.37 23.37
N HIS A 478 -20.46 -19.67 23.30
CA HIS A 478 -19.49 -18.89 22.54
C HIS A 478 -19.82 -18.87 21.03
N ILE A 479 -20.13 -20.04 20.47
CA ILE A 479 -20.45 -20.20 19.05
C ILE A 479 -21.79 -19.55 18.71
N ALA A 480 -22.81 -19.73 19.55
CA ALA A 480 -24.10 -19.08 19.35
C ALA A 480 -23.98 -17.54 19.42
N ALA A 481 -23.12 -17.04 20.32
CA ALA A 481 -22.81 -15.62 20.44
C ALA A 481 -22.07 -15.09 19.20
N SER A 482 -21.12 -15.85 18.63
CA SER A 482 -20.38 -15.44 17.41
C SER A 482 -21.22 -15.49 16.13
N ASN A 483 -22.29 -16.29 16.10
CA ASN A 483 -23.13 -16.47 14.92
C ASN A 483 -24.45 -15.68 14.97
N ASN A 484 -24.58 -14.72 15.90
CA ASN A 484 -25.79 -13.92 16.14
C ASN A 484 -27.08 -14.74 16.41
N GLN A 485 -27.00 -15.90 17.07
CA GLN A 485 -28.15 -16.78 17.32
C GLN A 485 -28.86 -16.46 18.63
N SER A 486 -29.71 -15.43 18.62
CA SER A 486 -30.38 -14.94 19.84
C SER A 486 -31.29 -15.98 20.52
N ASN A 487 -31.98 -16.84 19.77
CA ASN A 487 -32.89 -17.83 20.37
C ASN A 487 -32.14 -18.97 21.07
N ILE A 488 -31.05 -19.46 20.46
CA ILE A 488 -30.16 -20.45 21.09
C ILE A 488 -29.54 -19.86 22.36
N VAL A 489 -29.02 -18.62 22.30
CA VAL A 489 -28.48 -17.91 23.48
C VAL A 489 -29.53 -17.81 24.59
N ARG A 490 -30.76 -17.37 24.29
CA ARG A 490 -31.85 -17.32 25.28
C ARG A 490 -32.11 -18.68 25.91
N LYS A 491 -32.27 -19.73 25.10
CA LYS A 491 -32.57 -21.09 25.60
C LYS A 491 -31.43 -21.65 26.45
N LEU A 492 -30.18 -21.49 26.02
CA LEU A 492 -28.99 -21.89 26.77
C LEU A 492 -28.91 -21.19 28.13
N LEU A 493 -29.17 -19.88 28.16
CA LEU A 493 -29.19 -19.10 29.40
C LEU A 493 -30.33 -19.55 30.34
N ILE A 494 -31.54 -19.80 29.81
CA ILE A 494 -32.67 -20.32 30.62
C ILE A 494 -32.31 -21.66 31.27
N LYS A 495 -31.62 -22.55 30.54
CA LYS A 495 -31.22 -23.88 31.03
C LYS A 495 -29.99 -23.84 31.94
N GLY A 496 -29.37 -22.68 32.14
CA GLY A 496 -28.28 -22.48 33.10
C GLY A 496 -26.87 -22.68 32.54
N ALA A 497 -26.67 -22.52 31.23
CA ALA A 497 -25.32 -22.48 30.65
C ALA A 497 -24.47 -21.39 31.31
N SER A 498 -23.20 -21.68 31.59
CA SER A 498 -22.34 -20.71 32.28
C SER A 498 -21.83 -19.63 31.34
N CYS A 499 -22.09 -18.38 31.70
CA CYS A 499 -21.88 -17.21 30.84
C CYS A 499 -20.47 -16.61 30.94
N ASN A 500 -19.70 -16.95 31.98
CA ASN A 500 -18.39 -16.35 32.28
C ASN A 500 -17.21 -17.29 31.95
N ILE A 501 -17.47 -18.37 31.19
CA ILE A 501 -16.38 -19.24 30.71
C ILE A 501 -15.54 -18.45 29.71
N LEU A 502 -14.21 -18.50 29.86
CA LEU A 502 -13.27 -17.97 28.89
C LEU A 502 -12.90 -19.05 27.85
N SER A 503 -12.69 -18.61 26.60
CA SER A 503 -12.17 -19.44 25.51
C SER A 503 -10.78 -19.97 25.83
N GLY A 504 -10.36 -21.03 25.13
CA GLY A 504 -9.02 -21.60 25.26
C GLY A 504 -7.97 -20.92 24.37
N ASP A 505 -8.38 -19.93 23.59
CA ASP A 505 -7.51 -19.17 22.68
C ASP A 505 -6.65 -18.16 23.46
N GLU A 506 -5.58 -17.66 22.84
CA GLU A 506 -4.69 -16.64 23.44
C GLU A 506 -5.45 -15.41 23.96
N PHE A 507 -6.58 -15.07 23.34
CA PHE A 507 -7.40 -13.92 23.70
C PHE A 507 -8.30 -14.14 24.93
N LEU A 508 -8.45 -15.37 25.44
CA LEU A 508 -9.27 -15.71 26.62
C LEU A 508 -10.62 -14.97 26.65
N ARG A 509 -11.39 -15.06 25.56
CA ARG A 509 -12.61 -14.26 25.37
C ARG A 509 -13.82 -14.92 26.03
N SER A 510 -14.71 -14.11 26.61
CA SER A 510 -16.03 -14.58 27.06
C SER A 510 -17.04 -14.61 25.90
N PRO A 511 -18.22 -15.25 26.06
CA PRO A 511 -19.26 -15.25 25.04
C PRO A 511 -19.72 -13.84 24.65
N ILE A 512 -19.74 -12.89 25.61
CA ILE A 512 -20.09 -11.50 25.33
C ILE A 512 -19.00 -10.83 24.48
N HIS A 513 -17.72 -11.08 24.76
CA HIS A 513 -16.63 -10.61 23.90
C HIS A 513 -16.75 -11.17 22.48
N MET A 514 -17.15 -12.43 22.31
CA MET A 514 -17.40 -13.02 20.99
C MET A 514 -18.60 -12.41 20.27
N ALA A 515 -19.69 -12.11 20.98
CA ALA A 515 -20.83 -11.38 20.41
C ALA A 515 -20.42 -9.98 19.93
N VAL A 516 -19.60 -9.29 20.74
CA VAL A 516 -19.02 -7.99 20.37
C VAL A 516 -18.10 -8.12 19.16
N ASP A 517 -17.27 -9.16 19.07
CA ASP A 517 -16.33 -9.45 17.96
C ASP A 517 -17.01 -9.97 16.69
N ALA A 518 -18.23 -10.49 16.77
CA ALA A 518 -19.08 -10.86 15.64
C ALA A 518 -20.12 -9.81 15.22
N ASN A 519 -20.24 -8.72 15.98
CA ASN A 519 -21.17 -7.61 15.73
C ASN A 519 -22.63 -8.05 15.86
N SER A 520 -22.87 -8.93 16.82
CA SER A 520 -24.15 -9.62 17.03
C SER A 520 -25.05 -8.80 17.95
N VAL A 521 -25.85 -7.92 17.36
CA VAL A 521 -26.77 -7.03 18.09
C VAL A 521 -27.83 -7.84 18.84
N ASP A 522 -28.46 -8.81 18.18
CA ASP A 522 -29.59 -9.55 18.73
C ASP A 522 -29.17 -10.47 19.89
N THR A 523 -27.96 -11.03 19.84
CA THR A 523 -27.43 -11.83 20.95
C THR A 523 -27.10 -10.96 22.15
N LEU A 524 -26.54 -9.76 21.96
CA LEU A 524 -26.30 -8.81 23.04
C LEU A 524 -27.60 -8.34 23.67
N GLU A 525 -28.64 -8.06 22.87
CA GLU A 525 -29.97 -7.76 23.40
C GLU A 525 -30.56 -8.94 24.19
N ALA A 526 -30.34 -10.17 23.73
CA ALA A 526 -30.73 -11.36 24.49
C ALA A 526 -29.97 -11.43 25.84
N PHE A 527 -28.67 -11.19 25.89
CA PHE A 527 -27.92 -11.14 27.16
C PHE A 527 -28.47 -10.07 28.12
N VAL A 528 -28.82 -8.88 27.61
CA VAL A 528 -29.38 -7.78 28.42
C VAL A 528 -30.78 -8.12 28.93
N GLN A 529 -31.67 -8.68 28.09
CA GLN A 529 -33.01 -9.10 28.49
C GLN A 529 -32.97 -10.18 29.58
N MET A 530 -32.03 -11.12 29.46
CA MET A 530 -31.92 -12.26 30.36
C MET A 530 -31.27 -11.93 31.71
N LYS A 531 -30.68 -10.73 31.87
CA LYS A 531 -30.03 -10.27 33.12
C LYS A 531 -30.89 -10.41 34.37
N ASN A 532 -32.21 -10.17 34.25
CA ASN A 532 -33.14 -10.20 35.38
C ASN A 532 -33.87 -11.55 35.54
N SER A 533 -33.86 -12.41 34.51
CA SER A 533 -34.66 -13.63 34.47
C SER A 533 -33.90 -14.90 34.82
N VAL A 534 -32.57 -14.88 34.76
CA VAL A 534 -31.73 -16.07 34.99
C VAL A 534 -31.07 -15.99 36.36
N ASN A 535 -30.88 -17.16 36.98
CA ASN A 535 -30.19 -17.31 38.26
C ASN A 535 -28.65 -17.20 38.13
N THR A 536 -28.12 -17.11 36.91
CA THR A 536 -26.69 -16.98 36.62
C THR A 536 -26.31 -15.50 36.49
N MET A 537 -25.27 -15.07 37.22
CA MET A 537 -24.80 -13.68 37.22
C MET A 537 -23.99 -13.40 35.94
N ILE A 538 -24.61 -12.70 34.99
CA ILE A 538 -23.96 -12.26 33.74
C ILE A 538 -23.06 -11.06 34.06
N ASP A 539 -21.75 -11.19 33.81
CA ASP A 539 -20.77 -10.12 34.04
C ASP A 539 -20.42 -9.39 32.73
N PHE A 540 -20.95 -8.18 32.59
CA PHE A 540 -20.65 -7.28 31.45
C PHE A 540 -19.28 -6.59 31.56
N ASN A 541 -18.56 -6.77 32.68
CA ASN A 541 -17.25 -6.18 32.96
C ASN A 541 -16.14 -7.23 33.01
N CYS A 542 -16.39 -8.43 32.47
CA CYS A 542 -15.38 -9.47 32.36
C CYS A 542 -14.16 -8.99 31.55
N LYS A 543 -12.97 -9.47 31.87
CA LYS A 543 -11.74 -9.14 31.15
C LYS A 543 -11.35 -10.26 30.21
N ASP A 544 -10.96 -9.91 28.99
CA ASP A 544 -10.28 -10.82 28.08
C ASP A 544 -8.77 -10.93 28.40
N GLY A 545 -8.02 -11.69 27.61
CA GLY A 545 -6.57 -11.88 27.77
C GLY A 545 -5.74 -10.60 27.65
N ASN A 546 -6.28 -9.56 27.00
CA ASN A 546 -5.65 -8.25 26.88
C ASN A 546 -6.05 -7.31 28.03
N GLY A 547 -6.92 -7.77 28.94
CA GLY A 547 -7.48 -6.96 30.02
C GLY A 547 -8.58 -6.01 29.56
N ASP A 548 -9.09 -6.18 28.35
CA ASP A 548 -10.19 -5.41 27.78
C ASP A 548 -11.53 -5.94 28.29
N SER A 549 -12.47 -5.01 28.53
CA SER A 549 -13.88 -5.32 28.77
C SER A 549 -14.63 -5.45 27.43
N PRO A 550 -15.84 -6.04 27.40
CA PRO A 550 -16.65 -6.06 26.18
C PRO A 550 -16.88 -4.65 25.62
N LEU A 551 -16.99 -3.65 26.49
CA LEU A 551 -17.16 -2.26 26.11
C LEU A 551 -15.88 -1.63 25.52
N SER A 552 -14.69 -1.95 26.05
CA SER A 552 -13.42 -1.49 25.44
C SER A 552 -13.13 -2.22 24.12
N LEU A 553 -13.51 -3.49 24.01
CA LEU A 553 -13.45 -4.24 22.75
C LEU A 553 -14.34 -3.63 21.66
N CYS A 554 -15.51 -3.09 22.00
CA CYS A 554 -16.33 -2.33 21.05
C CYS A 554 -15.57 -1.13 20.47
N LEU A 555 -14.87 -0.37 21.32
CA LEU A 555 -14.10 0.80 20.89
C LEU A 555 -12.88 0.39 20.06
N SER A 556 -12.18 -0.68 20.42
CA SER A 556 -11.02 -1.16 19.66
C SER A 556 -11.40 -1.67 18.27
N LEU A 557 -12.57 -2.31 18.13
CA LEU A 557 -13.13 -2.82 16.88
C LEU A 557 -14.00 -1.81 16.11
N ASN A 558 -14.16 -0.58 16.61
CA ASN A 558 -14.98 0.48 16.02
C ASN A 558 -16.48 0.12 15.84
N ARG A 559 -17.08 -0.51 16.86
CA ARG A 559 -18.49 -0.98 16.88
C ARG A 559 -19.34 -0.15 17.84
N THR A 560 -19.41 1.14 17.52
CA THR A 560 -19.98 2.20 18.37
C THR A 560 -21.47 1.98 18.69
N HIS A 561 -22.25 1.44 17.75
CA HIS A 561 -23.68 1.15 17.96
C HIS A 561 -23.98 0.10 19.05
N LEU A 562 -22.99 -0.70 19.46
CA LEU A 562 -23.13 -1.67 20.55
C LEU A 562 -22.94 -1.03 21.95
N VAL A 563 -22.29 0.13 22.03
CA VAL A 563 -21.99 0.86 23.27
C VAL A 563 -23.25 1.13 24.10
N PRO A 564 -24.35 1.67 23.52
CA PRO A 564 -25.59 1.89 24.29
C PRO A 564 -26.23 0.59 24.80
N ILE A 565 -26.06 -0.53 24.09
CA ILE A 565 -26.64 -1.83 24.49
C ILE A 565 -25.91 -2.37 25.73
N LEU A 566 -24.57 -2.32 25.72
CA LEU A 566 -23.75 -2.80 26.82
C LEU A 566 -23.88 -1.94 28.07
N ILE A 567 -23.97 -0.61 27.94
CA ILE A 567 -24.21 0.30 29.08
C ILE A 567 -25.59 0.03 29.70
N ARG A 568 -26.64 -0.19 28.89
CA ARG A 568 -27.95 -0.66 29.41
C ARG A 568 -27.85 -2.02 30.10
N GLY A 569 -26.95 -2.90 29.64
CA GLY A 569 -26.59 -4.17 30.28
C GLY A 569 -25.91 -4.02 31.64
N GLY A 570 -25.39 -2.84 31.98
CA GLY A 570 -24.67 -2.55 33.22
C GLY A 570 -23.14 -2.65 33.10
N ALA A 571 -22.60 -2.43 31.90
CA ALA A 571 -21.16 -2.20 31.72
C ALA A 571 -20.72 -0.91 32.44
N ASP A 572 -19.59 -0.96 33.13
CA ASP A 572 -18.99 0.19 33.82
C ASP A 572 -18.27 1.09 32.81
N VAL A 573 -18.71 2.35 32.74
CA VAL A 573 -18.19 3.38 31.83
C VAL A 573 -16.76 3.81 32.23
N ASN A 574 -16.37 3.59 33.49
CA ASN A 574 -15.08 4.00 34.02
C ASN A 574 -14.05 2.87 34.11
N PHE A 575 -14.37 1.74 33.46
CA PHE A 575 -13.49 0.59 33.43
C PHE A 575 -12.15 0.93 32.77
N ARG A 576 -11.07 0.30 33.28
CA ARG A 576 -9.71 0.50 32.78
C ARG A 576 -9.16 -0.77 32.19
N ASN A 577 -8.57 -0.65 31.00
CA ASN A 577 -7.86 -1.75 30.35
C ASN A 577 -6.51 -2.05 31.05
N SER A 578 -5.74 -3.00 30.53
CA SER A 578 -4.41 -3.35 31.04
C SER A 578 -3.41 -2.20 31.00
N GLU A 579 -3.58 -1.25 30.08
CA GLU A 579 -2.78 -0.01 29.97
C GLU A 579 -3.28 1.13 30.88
N HIS A 580 -4.22 0.83 31.79
CA HIS A 580 -4.88 1.80 32.68
C HIS A 580 -5.66 2.93 31.97
N LEU A 581 -5.97 2.79 30.68
CA LEU A 581 -6.78 3.74 29.93
C LEU A 581 -8.26 3.59 30.28
N THR A 582 -8.95 4.70 30.54
CA THR A 582 -10.42 4.71 30.61
C THR A 582 -11.01 4.64 29.20
N LEU A 583 -12.26 4.20 29.10
CA LEU A 583 -12.99 4.13 27.83
C LEU A 583 -13.06 5.49 27.12
N LEU A 584 -13.16 6.59 27.88
CA LEU A 584 -13.12 7.95 27.34
C LEU A 584 -11.77 8.28 26.66
N HIS A 585 -10.64 7.86 27.24
CA HIS A 585 -9.34 8.03 26.59
C HIS A 585 -9.26 7.22 25.29
N GLN A 586 -9.79 6.00 25.29
CA GLN A 586 -9.80 5.14 24.11
C GLN A 586 -10.66 5.73 22.98
N SER A 587 -11.85 6.24 23.28
CA SER A 587 -12.72 6.87 22.26
C SER A 587 -12.08 8.13 21.67
N ILE A 588 -11.44 8.96 22.51
CA ILE A 588 -10.70 10.14 22.08
C ILE A 588 -9.52 9.74 21.18
N LEU A 589 -8.70 8.76 21.56
CA LEU A 589 -7.57 8.25 20.74
C LEU A 589 -8.03 7.70 19.39
N LYS A 590 -9.23 7.13 19.32
CA LYS A 590 -9.84 6.63 18.08
C LYS A 590 -10.53 7.73 17.26
N ARG A 591 -10.57 8.97 17.76
CA ARG A 591 -11.23 10.13 17.13
C ARG A 591 -12.73 9.94 16.93
N ASP A 592 -13.37 9.29 17.88
CA ASP A 592 -14.82 9.05 17.87
C ASP A 592 -15.52 10.03 18.81
N ASP A 593 -16.02 11.13 18.25
CA ASP A 593 -16.67 12.21 18.97
C ASP A 593 -18.03 11.80 19.53
N GLU A 594 -18.83 11.06 18.76
CA GLU A 594 -20.18 10.63 19.15
C GLU A 594 -20.14 9.71 20.37
N THR A 595 -19.25 8.70 20.39
CA THR A 595 -19.14 7.83 21.58
C THR A 595 -18.49 8.54 22.75
N ALA A 596 -17.50 9.40 22.53
CA ALA A 596 -16.88 10.17 23.61
C ALA A 596 -17.90 11.07 24.31
N VAL A 597 -18.74 11.79 23.56
CA VAL A 597 -19.84 12.61 24.10
C VAL A 597 -20.86 11.72 24.83
N TYR A 598 -21.27 10.60 24.24
CA TYR A 598 -22.20 9.67 24.88
C TYR A 598 -21.67 9.09 26.20
N LEU A 599 -20.38 8.75 26.27
CA LEU A 599 -19.73 8.29 27.49
C LEU A 599 -19.73 9.40 28.57
N LEU A 600 -19.45 10.65 28.19
CA LEU A 600 -19.51 11.82 29.09
C LEU A 600 -20.93 12.11 29.61
N GLU A 601 -21.96 11.90 28.78
CA GLU A 601 -23.36 11.99 29.20
C GLU A 601 -23.71 10.91 30.23
N ASN A 602 -23.16 9.70 30.09
CA ASN A 602 -23.39 8.55 30.96
C ASN A 602 -22.42 8.44 32.16
N GLY A 603 -21.71 9.51 32.50
CA GLY A 603 -20.90 9.59 33.73
C GLY A 603 -19.46 9.06 33.61
N ALA A 604 -18.87 9.13 32.41
CA ALA A 604 -17.44 8.91 32.24
C ALA A 604 -16.61 9.93 33.04
N ASP A 605 -15.59 9.43 33.74
CA ASP A 605 -14.70 10.21 34.57
C ASP A 605 -13.63 10.89 33.70
N PHE A 606 -13.81 12.20 33.54
CA PHE A 606 -12.92 13.11 32.81
C PHE A 606 -11.78 13.65 33.67
N THR A 607 -11.69 13.29 34.95
CA THR A 607 -10.61 13.70 35.86
C THR A 607 -9.47 12.70 35.90
N THR A 608 -9.70 11.49 35.40
CA THR A 608 -8.66 10.47 35.33
C THR A 608 -7.55 10.90 34.38
N VAL A 609 -6.31 10.78 34.85
CA VAL A 609 -5.13 11.04 34.05
C VAL A 609 -4.57 9.68 33.60
N LYS A 610 -4.17 9.57 32.33
CA LYS A 610 -3.43 8.42 31.79
C LYS A 610 -2.24 8.10 32.70
N GLY A 611 -1.80 6.83 32.73
CA GLY A 611 -0.65 6.31 33.52
C GLY A 611 0.67 7.06 33.30
N GLU A 612 0.73 8.28 33.83
CA GLU A 612 1.62 9.40 33.57
C GLU A 612 1.20 10.40 32.46
N GLN A 613 0.13 11.18 32.69
CA GLN A 613 0.16 12.67 32.63
C GLN A 613 -0.67 13.47 31.59
N SER A 614 -1.49 12.90 30.69
CA SER A 614 -2.39 13.74 29.86
C SER A 614 -3.84 13.73 30.35
N SER A 615 -4.43 14.92 30.50
CA SER A 615 -5.86 15.13 30.77
C SER A 615 -6.68 14.81 29.51
N PRO A 616 -7.89 14.24 29.62
CA PRO A 616 -8.79 14.02 28.48
C PRO A 616 -9.05 15.29 27.67
N LEU A 617 -9.05 16.46 28.32
CA LEU A 617 -9.23 17.76 27.65
C LEU A 617 -8.07 18.07 26.70
N ILE A 618 -6.84 17.89 27.16
CA ILE A 618 -5.64 18.16 26.37
C ILE A 618 -5.52 17.16 25.24
N LEU A 619 -5.79 15.88 25.52
CA LEU A 619 -5.79 14.83 24.50
C LEU A 619 -6.84 15.09 23.40
N ALA A 620 -8.01 15.62 23.76
CA ALA A 620 -9.04 16.00 22.79
C ALA A 620 -8.58 17.17 21.90
N ILE A 621 -7.87 18.15 22.47
CA ILE A 621 -7.27 19.28 21.74
C ILE A 621 -6.17 18.80 20.79
N GLU A 622 -5.25 17.96 21.26
CA GLU A 622 -4.17 17.39 20.42
C GLU A 622 -4.69 16.61 19.21
N LEU A 623 -5.87 16.01 19.33
CA LEU A 623 -6.50 15.21 18.28
C LEU A 623 -7.55 15.98 17.46
N ASN A 624 -7.74 17.28 17.73
CA ASN A 624 -8.69 18.17 17.05
C ASN A 624 -10.14 17.69 17.12
N LEU A 625 -10.69 17.56 18.33
CA LEU A 625 -12.05 17.08 18.60
C LEU A 625 -12.90 18.18 19.29
N PRO A 626 -13.33 19.23 18.56
CA PRO A 626 -13.99 20.40 19.16
C PRO A 626 -15.29 20.06 19.90
N ARG A 627 -16.07 19.09 19.40
CA ARG A 627 -17.31 18.62 20.06
C ARG A 627 -17.03 17.99 21.43
N VAL A 628 -15.95 17.23 21.53
CA VAL A 628 -15.54 16.59 22.79
C VAL A 628 -14.97 17.63 23.75
N VAL A 629 -14.18 18.59 23.25
CA VAL A 629 -13.68 19.72 24.04
C VAL A 629 -14.84 20.52 24.65
N ASP A 630 -15.87 20.86 23.86
CA ASP A 630 -17.05 21.57 24.35
C ASP A 630 -17.80 20.76 25.42
N ALA A 631 -18.02 19.46 25.17
CA ALA A 631 -18.67 18.57 26.14
C ALA A 631 -17.88 18.45 27.47
N LEU A 632 -16.55 18.37 27.40
CA LEU A 632 -15.68 18.35 28.58
C LEU A 632 -15.75 19.67 29.35
N CYS A 633 -15.74 20.81 28.65
CA CYS A 633 -15.88 22.13 29.27
C CYS A 633 -17.25 22.28 29.97
N ILE A 634 -18.34 21.85 29.33
CA ILE A 634 -19.69 21.85 29.91
C ILE A 634 -19.77 21.02 31.20
N LYS A 635 -19.05 19.88 31.25
CA LYS A 635 -18.99 19.01 32.43
C LYS A 635 -18.07 19.54 33.54
N GLY A 636 -17.39 20.67 33.32
CA GLY A 636 -16.53 21.31 34.31
C GLY A 636 -15.12 20.71 34.36
N ALA A 637 -14.58 20.26 33.22
CA ALA A 637 -13.16 19.92 33.13
C ALA A 637 -12.30 21.12 33.57
N ALA A 638 -11.26 20.85 34.37
CA ALA A 638 -10.42 21.91 34.90
C ALA A 638 -9.63 22.57 33.75
N LEU A 639 -9.99 23.81 33.46
CA LEU A 639 -9.40 24.61 32.37
C LEU A 639 -7.98 25.10 32.67
N SER A 640 -7.55 25.01 33.93
CA SER A 640 -6.23 25.41 34.41
C SER A 640 -5.25 24.24 34.54
N THR A 641 -5.63 23.01 34.18
CA THR A 641 -4.70 21.88 34.28
C THR A 641 -3.66 22.01 33.18
N SER A 642 -2.45 22.34 33.58
CA SER A 642 -1.30 22.35 32.70
C SER A 642 -0.80 20.92 32.44
N ASP A 643 -0.25 20.69 31.25
CA ASP A 643 0.55 19.49 30.96
C ASP A 643 1.77 19.38 31.91
N ASN A 644 2.50 18.28 31.82
CA ASN A 644 3.81 18.09 32.48
C ASN A 644 4.80 19.24 32.35
N ASN A 645 4.66 19.98 31.25
CA ASN A 645 5.52 21.10 30.91
C ASN A 645 4.99 22.44 31.44
N GLY A 646 3.90 22.44 32.22
CA GLY A 646 3.29 23.66 32.74
C GLY A 646 2.50 24.46 31.70
N ILE A 647 2.16 23.86 30.54
CA ILE A 647 1.54 24.55 29.40
C ILE A 647 0.01 24.59 29.54
N SER A 648 -0.58 25.76 29.32
CA SER A 648 -2.05 25.96 29.31
C SER A 648 -2.76 25.23 28.15
N PRO A 649 -3.96 24.66 28.36
CA PRO A 649 -4.78 24.08 27.28
C PRO A 649 -5.14 25.06 26.16
N LEU A 650 -5.23 26.36 26.45
CA LEU A 650 -5.43 27.37 25.42
C LEU A 650 -4.19 27.49 24.52
N TRP A 651 -2.99 27.42 25.11
CA TRP A 651 -1.75 27.47 24.34
C TRP A 651 -1.59 26.27 23.43
N THR A 652 -1.93 25.05 23.88
CA THR A 652 -1.84 23.86 23.03
C THR A 652 -2.73 23.99 21.78
N ALA A 653 -3.97 24.50 21.94
CA ALA A 653 -4.86 24.77 20.81
C ALA A 653 -4.27 25.83 19.84
N LEU A 654 -3.72 26.92 20.38
CA LEU A 654 -3.12 27.99 19.59
C LEU A 654 -1.82 27.57 18.87
N GLN A 655 -1.00 26.76 19.53
CA GLN A 655 0.26 26.23 18.98
C GLN A 655 -0.01 25.32 17.77
N LEU A 656 -1.09 24.52 17.84
CA LEU A 656 -1.54 23.63 16.78
C LEU A 656 -2.36 24.35 15.70
N GLY A 657 -2.86 25.56 15.97
CA GLY A 657 -3.65 26.37 15.04
C GLY A 657 -5.13 26.00 14.99
N TYR A 658 -5.68 25.45 16.06
CA TYR A 658 -7.08 25.02 16.14
C TYR A 658 -7.99 26.14 16.66
N GLU A 659 -8.44 27.01 15.74
CA GLU A 659 -9.26 28.19 16.04
C GLU A 659 -10.54 27.86 16.81
N LEU A 660 -11.31 26.86 16.34
CA LEU A 660 -12.60 26.50 16.95
C LEU A 660 -12.44 26.05 18.40
N GLU A 661 -11.39 25.30 18.71
CA GLU A 661 -11.11 24.84 20.06
C GLU A 661 -10.68 25.98 20.96
N ALA A 662 -9.81 26.88 20.46
CA ALA A 662 -9.44 28.10 21.17
C ALA A 662 -10.66 28.99 21.45
N GLN A 663 -11.59 29.14 20.48
CA GLN A 663 -12.85 29.87 20.67
C GLN A 663 -13.74 29.22 21.73
N ILE A 664 -13.86 27.88 21.73
CA ILE A 664 -14.63 27.13 22.72
C ILE A 664 -14.04 27.35 24.12
N LEU A 665 -12.71 27.24 24.26
CA LEU A 665 -12.01 27.46 25.52
C LEU A 665 -12.22 28.89 26.06
N VAL A 666 -12.03 29.92 25.23
CA VAL A 666 -12.28 31.31 25.62
C VAL A 666 -13.75 31.54 25.99
N ARG A 667 -14.70 30.95 25.25
CA ARG A 667 -16.14 31.04 25.56
C ARG A 667 -16.49 30.45 26.93
N HIS A 668 -15.80 29.41 27.35
CA HIS A 668 -15.96 28.78 28.68
C HIS A 668 -15.14 29.46 29.79
N GLY A 669 -14.47 30.58 29.49
CA GLY A 669 -13.84 31.44 30.49
C GLY A 669 -12.39 31.07 30.82
N VAL A 670 -11.64 30.49 29.87
CA VAL A 670 -10.18 30.38 30.01
C VAL A 670 -9.56 31.77 30.06
N ASP A 671 -8.65 31.97 31.02
CA ASP A 671 -7.85 33.18 31.12
C ASP A 671 -6.93 33.31 29.90
N THR A 672 -7.09 34.40 29.14
CA THR A 672 -6.29 34.69 27.94
C THR A 672 -4.91 35.22 28.29
N ASP A 673 -4.74 35.72 29.51
CA ASP A 673 -3.50 36.34 29.99
C ASP A 673 -2.57 35.35 30.68
N CYS A 674 -2.90 34.04 30.64
CA CYS A 674 -2.14 32.98 31.29
C CYS A 674 -0.63 33.20 31.21
N TRP A 675 -0.01 33.17 32.40
CA TRP A 675 1.40 33.43 32.58
C TRP A 675 2.17 32.10 32.58
N ASP A 676 2.99 31.91 31.54
CA ASP A 676 3.85 30.75 31.39
C ASP A 676 5.31 31.11 31.69
N ILE A 677 6.11 30.09 32.04
CA ILE A 677 7.56 30.21 32.14
C ILE A 677 8.11 30.24 30.72
N GLY A 678 8.56 31.41 30.29
CA GLY A 678 9.23 31.66 29.02
C GLY A 678 10.68 31.21 29.00
N PRO A 679 11.36 31.39 27.86
CA PRO A 679 12.78 31.06 27.73
C PRO A 679 13.60 31.78 28.80
N ASN A 680 14.61 31.08 29.32
CA ASN A 680 15.48 31.52 30.42
C ASN A 680 14.80 31.64 31.79
N GLY A 681 13.53 31.25 31.96
CA GLY A 681 12.84 31.27 33.26
C GLY A 681 12.03 32.55 33.53
N CYS A 682 11.90 33.45 32.56
CA CYS A 682 11.09 34.67 32.70
C CYS A 682 9.58 34.35 32.67
N MET A 683 8.77 35.08 33.43
CA MET A 683 7.32 34.97 33.37
C MET A 683 6.79 35.84 32.22
N GLN A 684 6.03 35.23 31.31
CA GLN A 684 5.45 35.94 30.16
C GLN A 684 4.01 35.50 29.87
N THR A 685 3.20 36.41 29.33
CA THR A 685 1.82 36.08 28.91
C THR A 685 1.84 35.26 27.61
N LEU A 686 0.72 34.57 27.32
CA LEU A 686 0.55 33.85 26.05
C LEU A 686 0.79 34.73 24.81
N LEU A 687 0.45 36.02 24.89
CA LEU A 687 0.69 36.99 23.80
C LEU A 687 2.19 37.21 23.55
N HIS A 688 3.00 37.33 24.61
CA HIS A 688 4.46 37.43 24.48
C HIS A 688 5.03 36.18 23.82
N ARG A 689 4.59 35.01 24.27
CA ARG A 689 5.02 33.72 23.71
C ARG A 689 4.63 33.58 22.23
N ALA A 690 3.41 33.98 21.85
CA ALA A 690 2.97 33.99 20.46
C ALA A 690 3.85 34.88 19.58
N ILE A 691 4.25 36.05 20.09
CA ILE A 691 5.14 36.98 19.38
C ILE A 691 6.58 36.44 19.28
N GLU A 692 7.12 35.88 20.37
CA GLU A 692 8.46 35.28 20.38
C GLU A 692 8.59 34.07 19.46
N GLU A 693 7.58 33.19 19.44
CA GLU A 693 7.51 32.05 18.53
C GLU A 693 7.07 32.44 17.09
N ARG A 694 6.83 33.73 16.84
CA ARG A 694 6.39 34.30 15.54
C ARG A 694 5.12 33.63 15.00
N LYS A 695 4.17 33.38 15.89
CA LYS A 695 2.86 32.78 15.61
C LYS A 695 1.81 33.88 15.42
N ASP A 696 1.80 34.49 14.23
CA ASP A 696 0.87 35.58 13.88
C ASP A 696 -0.59 35.24 14.19
N PHE A 697 -1.03 34.03 13.83
CA PHE A 697 -2.40 33.56 14.07
C PHE A 697 -2.75 33.55 15.56
N ALA A 698 -1.88 32.95 16.40
CA ALA A 698 -2.10 32.87 17.83
C ALA A 698 -2.11 34.26 18.49
N ALA A 699 -1.21 35.15 18.05
CA ALA A 699 -1.15 36.52 18.55
C ALA A 699 -2.42 37.31 18.18
N ILE A 700 -2.85 37.25 16.91
CA ILE A 700 -4.07 37.94 16.45
C ILE A 700 -5.30 37.41 17.20
N PHE A 701 -5.43 36.10 17.35
CA PHE A 701 -6.54 35.49 18.10
C PHE A 701 -6.61 36.00 19.54
N LEU A 702 -5.47 36.03 20.25
CA LEU A 702 -5.41 36.52 21.63
C LEU A 702 -5.80 38.00 21.74
N ILE A 703 -5.35 38.81 20.77
CA ILE A 703 -5.68 40.25 20.72
C ILE A 703 -7.19 40.44 20.49
N GLU A 704 -7.77 39.70 19.55
CA GLU A 704 -9.21 39.75 19.26
C GLU A 704 -10.06 39.25 20.45
N SER A 705 -9.50 38.34 21.26
CA SER A 705 -10.12 37.85 22.50
C SER A 705 -9.99 38.80 23.70
N GLN A 706 -9.52 40.04 23.50
CA GLN A 706 -9.39 41.08 24.54
C GLN A 706 -8.39 40.74 25.67
N CYS A 707 -7.25 40.14 25.34
CA CYS A 707 -6.15 39.97 26.29
C CYS A 707 -5.51 41.32 26.69
N ASP A 708 -4.73 41.32 27.78
CA ASP A 708 -3.93 42.49 28.16
C ASP A 708 -2.78 42.72 27.17
N LEU A 709 -2.89 43.84 26.44
CA LEU A 709 -1.97 44.22 25.36
C LEU A 709 -0.68 44.90 25.86
N ASP A 710 -0.70 45.44 27.08
CA ASP A 710 0.33 46.36 27.58
C ASP A 710 1.17 45.77 28.73
N SER A 711 0.78 44.60 29.25
CA SER A 711 1.53 43.86 30.26
C SER A 711 3.00 43.68 29.87
N ALA A 712 3.90 43.87 30.82
CA ALA A 712 5.33 43.68 30.60
C ALA A 712 5.79 42.33 31.17
N ARG A 713 6.80 41.69 30.55
CA ARG A 713 7.44 40.49 31.12
C ARG A 713 7.94 40.73 32.54
N GLN A 714 7.92 39.67 33.35
CA GLN A 714 8.36 39.69 34.76
C GLN A 714 9.49 38.67 35.00
N PRO A 715 10.39 38.90 35.97
CA PRO A 715 11.37 37.89 36.38
C PRO A 715 10.67 36.68 37.02
N GLY A 716 11.27 35.50 36.90
CA GLY A 716 10.76 34.27 37.51
C GLY A 716 10.82 34.26 39.04
N PRO A 717 10.15 33.29 39.70
CA PRO A 717 10.05 33.20 41.16
C PRO A 717 11.39 33.04 41.91
N ASN A 718 12.50 32.71 41.22
CA ASN A 718 13.85 32.52 41.78
C ASN A 718 14.90 33.48 41.19
N ASP A 719 14.50 34.64 40.64
CA ASP A 719 15.37 35.52 39.81
C ASP A 719 15.93 34.83 38.54
N GLU A 720 15.38 33.67 38.17
CA GLU A 720 15.64 33.03 36.88
C GLU A 720 15.03 33.89 35.76
N GLY A 721 15.76 34.06 34.67
CA GLY A 721 15.34 34.91 33.55
C GLY A 721 15.36 36.40 33.88
N ALA A 722 16.07 36.80 34.94
CA ALA A 722 16.21 38.20 35.35
C ALA A 722 16.66 39.10 34.20
N GLU A 723 17.53 38.64 33.29
CA GLU A 723 17.94 39.44 32.12
C GLU A 723 16.75 39.77 31.20
N SER A 724 15.98 38.77 30.75
CA SER A 724 14.83 38.98 29.84
C SER A 724 13.58 39.57 30.50
N GLY A 725 13.42 39.34 31.81
CA GLY A 725 12.30 39.83 32.63
C GLY A 725 12.54 41.21 33.23
N GLN A 726 13.81 41.64 33.33
CA GLN A 726 14.12 43.02 33.73
C GLN A 726 13.74 43.99 32.63
N ASP A 727 13.88 43.64 31.34
CA ASP A 727 13.65 44.49 30.16
C ASP A 727 12.33 45.28 30.16
N LYS A 728 11.29 44.85 30.90
CA LYS A 728 9.93 45.46 30.92
C LYS A 728 9.34 45.67 29.52
N SER A 729 9.75 44.89 28.53
CA SER A 729 9.28 45.05 27.16
C SER A 729 7.81 44.63 27.06
N SER A 730 6.96 45.50 26.51
CA SER A 730 5.58 45.16 26.15
C SER A 730 5.51 44.33 24.86
N PRO A 731 4.37 43.67 24.55
CA PRO A 731 4.15 42.97 23.28
C PRO A 731 4.50 43.82 22.06
N LEU A 732 4.16 45.11 22.09
CA LEU A 732 4.46 46.05 21.00
C LEU A 732 5.97 46.27 20.78
N HIS A 733 6.77 46.29 21.86
CA HIS A 733 8.24 46.35 21.75
C HIS A 733 8.79 45.10 21.06
N LEU A 734 8.23 43.92 21.35
CA LEU A 734 8.65 42.67 20.72
C LEU A 734 8.25 42.60 19.25
N CYS A 735 7.06 43.08 18.88
CA CYS A 735 6.68 43.21 17.47
C CYS A 735 7.67 44.11 16.71
N CYS A 736 8.12 45.21 17.32
CA CYS A 736 9.13 46.10 16.75
C CYS A 736 10.53 45.46 16.70
N ARG A 737 10.85 44.54 17.63
CA ARG A 737 12.13 43.80 17.64
C ARG A 737 12.17 42.70 16.59
N TRP A 738 11.05 42.02 16.33
CA TRP A 738 10.96 40.88 15.42
C TRP A 738 10.41 41.20 14.02
N GLY A 739 9.85 42.40 13.80
CA GLY A 739 9.33 42.81 12.51
C GLY A 739 7.92 42.31 12.19
N LEU A 740 7.08 42.04 13.19
CA LEU A 740 5.74 41.47 13.00
C LEU A 740 4.70 42.56 12.66
N THR A 741 4.63 42.96 11.39
CA THR A 741 3.78 44.08 10.93
C THR A 741 2.29 43.85 11.14
N LYS A 742 1.78 42.65 10.84
CA LYS A 742 0.35 42.31 10.99
C LYS A 742 -0.10 42.30 12.45
N VAL A 743 0.70 41.67 13.32
CA VAL A 743 0.43 41.63 14.76
C VAL A 743 0.52 43.04 15.35
N LEU A 744 1.49 43.85 14.91
CA LEU A 744 1.61 45.24 15.33
C LEU A 744 0.39 46.09 14.94
N GLN A 745 -0.10 45.94 13.70
CA GLN A 745 -1.29 46.68 13.25
C GLN A 745 -2.52 46.29 14.08
N THR A 746 -2.73 44.99 14.32
CA THR A 746 -3.85 44.50 15.13
C THR A 746 -3.76 44.97 16.59
N LEU A 747 -2.57 44.99 17.20
CA LEU A 747 -2.34 45.58 18.53
C LEU A 747 -2.76 47.06 18.57
N ILE A 748 -2.36 47.84 17.57
CA ILE A 748 -2.69 49.27 17.49
C ILE A 748 -4.19 49.47 17.28
N ASP A 749 -4.81 48.68 16.40
CA ASP A 749 -6.25 48.75 16.11
C ASP A 749 -7.10 48.43 17.35
N HIS A 750 -6.60 47.58 18.26
CA HIS A 750 -7.24 47.24 19.53
C HIS A 750 -6.81 48.12 20.72
N GLY A 751 -6.02 49.16 20.49
CA GLY A 751 -5.73 50.21 21.47
C GLY A 751 -4.46 50.02 22.32
N ALA A 752 -3.50 49.20 21.89
CA ALA A 752 -2.21 49.06 22.57
C ALA A 752 -1.47 50.41 22.72
N ASN A 753 -0.81 50.62 23.85
CA ASN A 753 -0.14 51.88 24.14
C ASN A 753 1.21 51.98 23.40
N VAL A 754 1.24 52.80 22.35
CA VAL A 754 2.41 53.05 21.49
C VAL A 754 3.58 53.77 22.17
N ASN A 755 3.37 54.34 23.36
CA ASN A 755 4.34 55.19 24.06
C ASN A 755 4.94 54.53 25.31
N LEU A 756 4.68 53.24 25.54
CA LEU A 756 5.30 52.51 26.66
C LEU A 756 6.82 52.56 26.55
N GLN A 757 7.49 52.54 27.70
CA GLN A 757 8.95 52.58 27.79
C GLN A 757 9.47 51.29 28.41
N ASP A 758 10.49 50.70 27.79
CA ASP A 758 11.25 49.59 28.36
C ASP A 758 12.21 50.07 29.49
N THR A 759 13.06 49.19 30.00
CA THR A 759 14.08 49.54 31.02
C THR A 759 15.03 50.63 30.59
N ASP A 760 15.42 50.61 29.32
CA ASP A 760 16.31 51.59 28.72
C ASP A 760 15.57 52.89 28.40
N LYS A 761 14.32 53.03 28.84
CA LYS A 761 13.41 54.13 28.54
C LYS A 761 13.12 54.29 27.04
N LYS A 762 13.40 53.28 26.24
CA LYS A 762 13.12 53.28 24.80
C LYS A 762 11.64 53.01 24.58
N SER A 763 11.06 53.74 23.64
CA SER A 763 9.70 53.45 23.15
C SER A 763 9.74 52.41 22.01
N PRO A 764 8.60 51.79 21.63
CA PRO A 764 8.53 50.87 20.50
C PRO A 764 9.10 51.47 19.20
N LEU A 765 8.93 52.78 19.00
CA LEU A 765 9.51 53.49 17.86
C LEU A 765 11.05 53.49 17.86
N HIS A 766 11.70 53.63 19.03
CA HIS A 766 13.15 53.54 19.11
C HIS A 766 13.64 52.16 18.66
N ILE A 767 12.99 51.09 19.14
CA ILE A 767 13.33 49.71 18.76
C ILE A 767 13.08 49.45 17.27
N ALA A 768 11.97 49.96 16.72
CA ALA A 768 11.66 49.81 15.30
C ALA A 768 12.71 50.47 14.40
N ILE A 769 13.23 51.62 14.83
CA ILE A 769 14.29 52.36 14.14
C ILE A 769 15.63 51.63 14.25
N GLU A 770 16.00 51.14 15.44
CA GLU A 770 17.23 50.35 15.66
C GLU A 770 17.29 49.11 14.76
N ASN A 771 16.16 48.44 14.57
CA ASN A 771 16.05 47.24 13.72
C ASN A 771 15.73 47.54 12.25
N ASN A 772 15.60 48.81 11.85
CA ASN A 772 15.32 49.25 10.48
C ASN A 772 14.05 48.66 9.83
N TYR A 773 12.96 48.51 10.58
CA TYR A 773 11.68 48.05 10.03
C TYR A 773 10.84 49.22 9.50
N ASP A 774 11.11 49.64 8.25
CA ASP A 774 10.49 50.80 7.61
C ASP A 774 8.94 50.80 7.61
N GLU A 775 8.31 49.64 7.43
CA GLU A 775 6.84 49.52 7.45
C GLU A 775 6.27 49.78 8.85
N ILE A 776 6.87 49.17 9.89
CA ILE A 776 6.49 49.38 11.29
C ILE A 776 6.70 50.85 11.69
N ILE A 777 7.84 51.43 11.32
CA ILE A 777 8.13 52.85 11.55
C ILE A 777 7.04 53.73 10.92
N THR A 778 6.61 53.39 9.70
CA THR A 778 5.54 54.14 9.00
C THR A 778 4.21 54.02 9.74
N ILE A 779 3.81 52.81 10.15
CA ILE A 779 2.56 52.57 10.89
C ILE A 779 2.57 53.35 12.21
N LEU A 780 3.65 53.26 12.99
CA LEU A 780 3.78 53.97 14.28
C LEU A 780 3.73 55.49 14.11
N LEU A 781 4.42 56.06 13.12
CA LEU A 781 4.44 57.51 12.88
C LEU A 781 3.09 58.07 12.37
N CYS A 782 2.29 57.22 11.70
CA CYS A 782 0.93 57.56 11.30
C CYS A 782 -0.04 57.62 12.49
N HIS A 783 0.29 56.98 13.62
CA HIS A 783 -0.57 56.98 14.80
C HIS A 783 -0.68 58.40 15.41
N PRO A 784 -1.89 58.89 15.76
CA PRO A 784 -2.07 60.27 16.20
C PRO A 784 -1.49 60.58 17.58
N VAL A 785 -1.40 59.57 18.47
CA VAL A 785 -0.99 59.75 19.89
C VAL A 785 0.52 59.52 20.11
N ILE A 786 1.30 59.25 19.06
CA ILE A 786 2.73 58.95 19.20
C ILE A 786 3.52 60.15 19.73
N ASP A 787 4.31 59.95 20.79
CA ASP A 787 5.17 60.98 21.38
C ASP A 787 6.63 60.83 20.91
N LEU A 788 7.05 61.76 20.05
CA LEU A 788 8.40 61.83 19.49
C LEU A 788 9.41 62.53 20.40
N LYS A 789 8.98 63.01 21.58
CA LYS A 789 9.84 63.69 22.57
C LYS A 789 10.39 62.74 23.63
N ILE A 790 9.93 61.49 23.63
CA ILE A 790 10.40 60.45 24.54
C ILE A 790 11.92 60.28 24.36
N ARG A 791 12.62 60.19 25.49
CA ARG A 791 14.07 60.00 25.54
C ARG A 791 14.41 58.68 26.19
N ASP A 792 15.35 57.97 25.59
CA ASP A 792 15.97 56.80 26.18
C ASP A 792 16.89 57.16 27.37
N ILE A 793 17.54 56.16 27.98
CA ILE A 793 18.44 56.34 29.12
C ILE A 793 19.70 57.16 28.77
N SER A 794 20.11 57.16 27.50
CA SER A 794 21.21 57.95 26.98
C SER A 794 20.81 59.39 26.69
N GLY A 795 19.52 59.71 26.75
CA GLY A 795 18.94 61.01 26.44
C GLY A 795 18.61 61.20 24.96
N ASN A 796 18.74 60.16 24.15
CA ASN A 796 18.46 60.12 22.72
C ASN A 796 16.94 60.07 22.47
N THR A 797 16.44 60.84 21.50
CA THR A 797 15.05 60.73 21.02
C THR A 797 14.99 59.84 19.78
N SER A 798 13.79 59.45 19.33
CA SER A 798 13.64 58.60 18.15
C SER A 798 14.30 59.19 16.90
N PHE A 799 14.35 60.53 16.78
CA PHE A 799 15.08 61.21 15.70
C PHE A 799 16.59 60.96 15.77
N THR A 800 17.15 61.01 16.98
CA THR A 800 18.58 60.88 17.22
C THR A 800 19.03 59.45 16.97
N THR A 801 18.23 58.47 17.41
CA THR A 801 18.41 57.05 17.11
C THR A 801 18.37 56.79 15.61
N ALA A 802 17.47 57.45 14.87
CA ALA A 802 17.41 57.31 13.40
C ALA A 802 18.69 57.83 12.72
N LEU A 803 19.30 58.89 13.23
CA LEU A 803 20.57 59.40 12.73
C LEU A 803 21.75 58.47 13.07
N GLU A 804 21.81 57.93 14.29
CA GLU A 804 22.85 56.98 14.69
C GLU A 804 22.83 55.71 13.83
N VAL A 805 21.63 55.21 13.49
CA VAL A 805 21.43 54.03 12.64
C VAL A 805 21.52 54.37 11.14
N ARG A 806 21.64 55.67 10.78
CA ARG A 806 21.66 56.19 9.40
C ARG A 806 20.39 55.90 8.60
N ASN A 807 19.24 55.82 9.28
CA ASN A 807 17.93 55.71 8.63
C ASN A 807 17.38 57.10 8.27
N HIS A 808 17.85 57.64 7.14
CA HIS A 808 17.45 58.96 6.63
C HIS A 808 15.94 59.07 6.34
N LYS A 809 15.29 57.98 5.92
CA LYS A 809 13.83 57.96 5.66
C LYS A 809 13.03 58.11 6.95
N ALA A 810 13.40 57.37 7.99
CA ALA A 810 12.78 57.49 9.31
C ALA A 810 13.01 58.90 9.88
N ALA A 811 14.24 59.40 9.79
CA ALA A 811 14.58 60.75 10.22
C ALA A 811 13.74 61.82 9.50
N GLN A 812 13.59 61.73 8.17
CA GLN A 812 12.76 62.65 7.39
C GLN A 812 11.29 62.59 7.79
N ARG A 813 10.71 61.39 7.95
CA ARG A 813 9.31 61.25 8.40
C ARG A 813 9.07 61.79 9.81
N ILE A 814 10.06 61.66 10.69
CA ILE A 814 10.00 62.25 12.03
C ILE A 814 10.02 63.78 11.94
N LEU A 815 10.84 64.36 11.05
CA LEU A 815 10.90 65.81 10.82
C LEU A 815 9.63 66.38 10.21
N ASP A 816 8.97 65.63 9.32
CA ASP A 816 7.67 66.02 8.75
C ASP A 816 6.60 66.20 9.85
N ARG A 817 6.72 65.46 10.96
CA ARG A 817 5.81 65.55 12.12
C ARG A 817 6.32 66.52 13.19
N LEU A 818 7.64 66.57 13.41
CA LEU A 818 8.30 67.40 14.42
C LEU A 818 9.55 68.10 13.84
N PRO A 819 9.38 69.26 13.19
CA PRO A 819 10.51 70.01 12.61
C PRO A 819 11.56 70.42 13.64
N SER A 820 11.14 70.68 14.88
CA SER A 820 12.03 71.03 15.99
C SER A 820 12.92 69.87 16.48
N ALA A 821 12.78 68.66 15.92
CA ALA A 821 13.59 67.52 16.32
C ALA A 821 15.08 67.70 15.97
N ALA A 822 15.37 68.35 14.83
CA ALA A 822 16.75 68.59 14.39
C ALA A 822 17.54 69.56 15.29
N GLU A 823 16.85 70.44 16.00
CA GLU A 823 17.44 71.46 16.87
C GLU A 823 17.67 70.96 18.31
N GLN A 824 17.31 69.71 18.60
CA GLN A 824 17.51 69.14 19.92
C GLN A 824 18.99 69.05 20.26
N MET A 825 19.31 69.36 21.52
CA MET A 825 20.68 69.40 22.02
C MET A 825 20.90 68.35 23.10
N ASP A 826 22.13 67.86 23.18
CA ASP A 826 22.60 67.00 24.27
C ASP A 826 22.81 67.82 25.57
N GLN A 827 23.19 67.13 26.66
CA GLN A 827 23.47 67.77 27.96
C GLN A 827 24.64 68.78 27.92
N ARG A 828 25.46 68.75 26.86
CA ARG A 828 26.58 69.67 26.62
C ARG A 828 26.21 70.79 25.64
N GLY A 829 24.94 70.88 25.25
CA GLY A 829 24.45 71.88 24.31
C GLY A 829 24.94 71.66 22.88
N ARG A 830 25.15 70.42 22.44
CA ARG A 830 25.51 70.08 21.06
C ARG A 830 24.28 69.54 20.33
N ASN A 831 23.97 70.08 19.15
CA ASN A 831 22.99 69.48 18.25
C ASN A 831 23.62 68.34 17.44
N PHE A 832 22.83 67.67 16.61
CA PHE A 832 23.30 66.56 15.76
C PHE A 832 24.34 66.99 14.74
N LEU A 833 24.25 68.21 14.23
CA LEU A 833 25.25 68.74 13.30
C LEU A 833 26.63 68.80 13.98
N HIS A 834 26.71 69.30 15.22
CA HIS A 834 27.94 69.32 16.01
C HIS A 834 28.50 67.91 16.25
N LEU A 835 27.64 66.94 16.58
CA LEU A 835 28.05 65.56 16.83
C LEU A 835 28.54 64.85 15.55
N ALA A 836 27.87 65.07 14.42
CA ALA A 836 28.25 64.52 13.12
C ALA A 836 29.62 65.06 12.67
N ILE A 837 29.85 66.36 12.83
CA ILE A 837 31.14 67.01 12.53
C ILE A 837 32.24 66.48 13.45
N ALA A 838 31.98 66.37 14.76
CA ALA A 838 32.95 65.85 15.71
C ALA A 838 33.33 64.39 15.48
N LYS A 839 32.41 63.59 14.91
CA LYS A 839 32.64 62.18 14.50
C LYS A 839 33.19 62.05 13.08
N ASP A 840 33.39 63.16 12.37
CA ASP A 840 33.83 63.20 10.97
C ASP A 840 32.87 62.50 9.98
N ASP A 841 31.56 62.50 10.28
CA ASP A 841 30.54 61.79 9.51
C ASP A 841 29.93 62.66 8.40
N LEU A 842 30.59 62.70 7.24
CA LEU A 842 30.22 63.52 6.08
C LEU A 842 28.77 63.29 5.59
N GLU A 843 28.31 62.03 5.54
CA GLU A 843 26.97 61.70 5.02
C GLU A 843 25.86 62.27 5.92
N SER A 844 26.01 62.13 7.24
CA SER A 844 25.08 62.73 8.21
C SER A 844 25.10 64.26 8.14
N VAL A 845 26.27 64.87 7.91
CA VAL A 845 26.38 66.32 7.69
C VAL A 845 25.64 66.75 6.43
N LEU A 846 25.83 66.07 5.31
CA LEU A 846 25.14 66.37 4.04
C LEU A 846 23.62 66.21 4.17
N PHE A 847 23.17 65.16 4.85
CA PHE A 847 21.76 64.95 5.12
C PHE A 847 21.17 66.09 5.97
N LEU A 848 21.82 66.48 7.07
CA LEU A 848 21.34 67.57 7.93
C LEU A 848 21.32 68.92 7.19
N ILE A 849 22.29 69.19 6.31
CA ILE A 849 22.28 70.37 5.44
C ILE A 849 21.09 70.32 4.47
N SER A 850 20.77 69.15 3.90
CA SER A 850 19.62 69.00 3.00
C SER A 850 18.27 69.28 3.69
N VAL A 851 18.19 69.05 5.01
CA VAL A 851 17.04 69.34 5.87
C VAL A 851 16.98 70.82 6.30
N GLN A 852 17.95 71.65 5.89
CA GLN A 852 18.04 73.08 6.22
C GLN A 852 18.24 73.37 7.73
N VAL A 853 19.00 72.53 8.43
CA VAL A 853 19.42 72.80 9.82
C VAL A 853 20.31 74.06 9.87
N ASP A 854 20.20 74.86 10.93
CA ASP A 854 21.02 76.05 11.12
C ASP A 854 22.52 75.71 11.24
N VAL A 855 23.30 76.04 10.21
CA VAL A 855 24.74 75.81 10.13
C VAL A 855 25.57 76.79 10.97
N ASN A 856 24.92 77.75 11.64
CA ASN A 856 25.58 78.73 12.52
C ASN A 856 25.21 78.56 14.00
N SER A 857 24.52 77.45 14.36
CA SER A 857 24.17 77.13 15.74
C SER A 857 25.41 77.05 16.64
N ARG A 858 25.37 77.62 17.84
CA ARG A 858 26.51 77.52 18.77
C ARG A 858 26.37 76.32 19.69
N VAL A 859 27.48 75.66 20.00
CA VAL A 859 27.55 74.75 21.15
C VAL A 859 27.30 75.56 22.43
N HIS A 860 26.53 75.05 23.39
CA HIS A 860 26.34 75.72 24.69
C HIS A 860 27.34 75.27 25.76
N ASP A 861 28.58 74.96 25.34
CA ASP A 861 29.70 74.69 26.23
C ASP A 861 30.49 75.97 26.52
N ALA A 862 31.60 75.84 27.26
CA ALA A 862 32.45 76.98 27.61
C ALA A 862 33.08 77.69 26.40
N ASN A 863 33.20 77.02 25.25
CA ASN A 863 33.86 77.55 24.07
C ASN A 863 32.89 78.28 23.13
N GLN A 864 31.58 77.96 23.18
CA GLN A 864 30.57 78.52 22.28
C GLN A 864 30.91 78.41 20.78
N SER A 865 31.59 77.31 20.42
CA SER A 865 32.07 77.07 19.06
C SER A 865 30.91 76.90 18.07
N THR A 866 31.07 77.43 16.85
CA THR A 866 30.15 77.18 15.73
C THR A 866 30.48 75.85 15.04
N PRO A 867 29.61 75.30 14.16
CA PRO A 867 29.90 74.07 13.45
C PRO A 867 31.17 74.20 12.58
N LEU A 868 31.46 75.40 12.07
CA LEU A 868 32.68 75.67 11.31
C LEU A 868 33.96 75.63 12.16
N HIS A 869 33.90 76.02 13.45
CA HIS A 869 35.04 75.84 14.38
C HIS A 869 35.31 74.35 14.63
N LEU A 870 34.25 73.54 14.75
CA LEU A 870 34.39 72.09 14.89
C LEU A 870 34.89 71.46 13.58
N ALA A 871 34.44 71.93 12.41
CA ALA A 871 34.92 71.45 11.12
C ALA A 871 36.39 71.83 10.88
N ALA A 872 36.82 73.00 11.34
CA ALA A 872 38.25 73.38 11.35
C ALA A 872 39.11 72.40 12.17
N SER A 873 38.53 71.74 13.19
CA SER A 873 39.18 70.68 13.95
C SER A 873 39.12 69.29 13.29
N SER A 874 38.24 69.09 12.32
CA SER A 874 38.07 67.82 11.60
C SER A 874 39.12 67.66 10.50
N GLN A 875 39.62 66.45 10.28
CA GLN A 875 40.59 66.19 9.20
C GLN A 875 39.94 66.19 7.81
N ASN A 876 38.61 66.14 7.73
CA ASN A 876 37.89 66.09 6.48
C ASN A 876 37.60 67.49 5.91
N GLU A 877 38.39 67.87 4.91
CA GLU A 877 38.23 69.11 4.16
C GLU A 877 36.82 69.28 3.55
N MET A 878 36.15 68.18 3.18
CA MET A 878 34.82 68.24 2.57
C MET A 878 33.77 68.77 3.54
N ILE A 879 33.85 68.43 4.82
CA ILE A 879 32.91 68.95 5.84
C ILE A 879 33.05 70.48 5.93
N THR A 880 34.29 70.98 5.98
CA THR A 880 34.57 72.42 6.02
C THR A 880 34.04 73.12 4.77
N ARG A 881 34.32 72.59 3.57
CA ARG A 881 33.83 73.17 2.30
C ARG A 881 32.30 73.15 2.20
N ASN A 882 31.66 72.05 2.55
CA ASN A 882 30.20 71.92 2.46
C ASN A 882 29.48 72.84 3.44
N LEU A 883 30.01 73.07 4.64
CA LEU A 883 29.46 74.04 5.58
C LEU A 883 29.60 75.48 5.06
N ILE A 884 30.74 75.83 4.45
CA ILE A 884 30.93 77.15 3.81
C ILE A 884 29.92 77.34 2.67
N LEU A 885 29.75 76.32 1.80
CA LEU A 885 28.75 76.35 0.73
C LEU A 885 27.31 76.48 1.25
N ALA A 886 27.02 75.90 2.41
CA ALA A 886 25.73 76.00 3.10
C ALA A 886 25.51 77.34 3.83
N GLY A 887 26.44 78.29 3.75
CA GLY A 887 26.31 79.63 4.34
C GLY A 887 26.86 79.76 5.77
N ALA A 888 27.79 78.92 6.18
CA ALA A 888 28.49 79.08 7.46
C ALA A 888 29.32 80.38 7.47
N ARG A 889 29.22 81.14 8.56
CA ARG A 889 29.94 82.40 8.71
C ARG A 889 31.41 82.16 9.08
N ILE A 890 32.30 82.59 8.19
CA ILE A 890 33.74 82.26 8.22
C ILE A 890 34.50 82.94 9.36
N ASN A 891 34.12 84.18 9.71
CA ASN A 891 34.84 85.02 10.67
C ASN A 891 34.10 85.18 12.02
N GLU A 892 33.15 84.28 12.33
CA GLU A 892 32.51 84.28 13.65
C GLU A 892 33.54 83.94 14.72
N ARG A 893 33.42 84.59 15.88
CA ARG A 893 34.33 84.38 17.01
C ARG A 893 33.71 83.47 18.04
N ASP A 894 34.52 82.54 18.56
CA ASP A 894 34.18 81.73 19.73
C ASP A 894 34.34 82.53 21.04
N ALA A 895 34.09 81.90 22.19
CA ALA A 895 34.21 82.54 23.50
C ALA A 895 35.65 82.99 23.83
N LEU A 896 36.66 82.40 23.17
CA LEU A 896 38.08 82.76 23.27
C LEU A 896 38.48 83.76 22.17
N GLN A 897 37.52 84.46 21.54
CA GLN A 897 37.76 85.39 20.44
C GLN A 897 38.52 84.78 19.24
N LYS A 898 38.57 83.44 19.15
CA LYS A 898 39.19 82.74 18.03
C LYS A 898 38.19 82.65 16.89
N ILE A 899 38.69 82.78 15.67
CA ILE A 899 37.95 82.44 14.46
C ILE A 899 38.27 80.99 14.05
N PRO A 900 37.48 80.33 13.19
CA PRO A 900 37.74 78.97 12.73
C PRO A 900 39.15 78.77 12.17
N LEU A 901 39.74 79.80 11.54
CA LEU A 901 41.12 79.77 11.04
C LEU A 901 42.13 79.59 12.18
N HIS A 902 41.95 80.26 13.32
CA HIS A 902 42.83 80.07 14.49
C HIS A 902 42.75 78.65 15.02
N THR A 903 41.54 78.06 15.09
CA THR A 903 41.35 76.66 15.51
C THR A 903 42.01 75.67 14.54
N ALA A 904 41.87 75.89 13.23
CA ALA A 904 42.51 75.06 12.21
C ALA A 904 44.04 75.09 12.33
N ILE A 905 44.61 76.28 12.58
CA ILE A 905 46.03 76.46 12.79
C ILE A 905 46.47 75.80 14.09
N GLU A 906 45.78 75.98 15.21
CA GLU A 906 46.17 75.36 16.47
C GLU A 906 46.28 73.83 16.39
N LEU A 907 45.40 73.21 15.60
CA LEU A 907 45.37 71.76 15.39
C LEU A 907 46.25 71.28 14.23
N GLY A 908 46.86 72.19 13.47
CA GLY A 908 47.77 71.85 12.37
C GLY A 908 47.06 71.34 11.11
N ASN A 909 45.79 71.70 10.92
CA ASN A 909 44.97 71.22 9.81
C ASN A 909 45.17 72.08 8.55
N LEU A 910 46.21 71.77 7.78
CA LEU A 910 46.55 72.50 6.56
C LEU A 910 45.38 72.58 5.56
N SER A 911 44.64 71.48 5.37
CA SER A 911 43.52 71.44 4.41
C SER A 911 42.39 72.40 4.79
N ALA A 912 42.01 72.44 6.07
CA ALA A 912 41.02 73.43 6.54
C ALA A 912 41.56 74.86 6.46
N VAL A 913 42.85 75.08 6.74
CA VAL A 913 43.51 76.40 6.58
C VAL A 913 43.42 76.87 5.13
N SER A 914 43.84 76.05 4.15
CA SER A 914 43.76 76.40 2.73
C SER A 914 42.31 76.64 2.29
N ALA A 915 41.35 75.81 2.72
CA ALA A 915 39.94 76.00 2.40
C ALA A 915 39.36 77.31 2.98
N LEU A 916 39.74 77.69 4.20
CA LEU A 916 39.31 78.93 4.84
C LEU A 916 39.95 80.16 4.19
N ILE A 917 41.26 80.11 3.85
CA ILE A 917 41.96 81.21 3.17
C ILE A 917 41.36 81.45 1.78
N GLN A 918 41.12 80.38 1.00
CA GLN A 918 40.48 80.46 -0.32
C GLN A 918 39.08 81.10 -0.29
N ASN A 919 38.39 81.03 0.85
CA ASN A 919 37.06 81.60 1.05
C ASN A 919 37.09 82.93 1.85
N ASN A 920 38.21 83.65 1.85
CA ASN A 920 38.37 84.98 2.47
C ASN A 920 38.24 85.00 4.01
N ALA A 921 38.80 84.02 4.71
CA ALA A 921 38.99 84.10 6.15
C ALA A 921 39.92 85.27 6.54
N ASP A 922 39.59 85.95 7.64
CA ASP A 922 40.35 87.09 8.16
C ASP A 922 41.60 86.61 8.91
N TYR A 923 42.74 86.50 8.23
CA TYR A 923 44.02 86.08 8.80
C TYR A 923 44.68 87.12 9.74
N ASP A 924 44.20 88.37 9.75
CA ASP A 924 44.68 89.43 10.66
C ASP A 924 43.81 89.53 11.93
N ALA A 925 42.75 88.74 12.04
CA ALA A 925 41.99 88.61 13.27
C ALA A 925 42.90 88.23 14.44
N ILE A 926 42.60 88.75 15.62
CA ILE A 926 43.40 88.52 16.83
C ILE A 926 42.63 87.68 17.86
N ASP A 927 43.35 86.77 18.54
CA ASP A 927 42.84 86.02 19.69
C ASP A 927 42.86 86.84 21.00
N VAL A 928 42.50 86.22 22.14
CA VAL A 928 42.52 86.88 23.48
C VAL A 928 43.90 87.42 23.87
N ASP A 929 44.98 86.82 23.37
CA ASP A 929 46.36 87.22 23.67
C ASP A 929 46.88 88.29 22.69
N GLY A 930 46.08 88.67 21.69
CA GLY A 930 46.46 89.59 20.62
C GLY A 930 47.27 88.92 19.50
N ASN A 931 47.29 87.58 19.42
CA ASN A 931 48.00 86.84 18.38
C ASN A 931 47.14 86.78 17.11
N ASN A 932 47.74 87.07 15.96
CA ASN A 932 47.15 86.76 14.66
C ASN A 932 47.43 85.31 14.23
N ALA A 933 46.87 84.90 13.08
CA ALA A 933 47.05 83.56 12.52
C ALA A 933 48.54 83.12 12.44
N LEU A 934 49.43 84.04 12.04
CA LEU A 934 50.85 83.73 11.89
C LEU A 934 51.55 83.52 13.24
N HIS A 935 51.19 84.26 14.29
CA HIS A 935 51.72 84.03 15.65
C HIS A 935 51.41 82.61 16.12
N LEU A 936 50.18 82.13 15.91
CA LEU A 936 49.74 80.79 16.31
C LEU A 936 50.47 79.70 15.52
N ALA A 937 50.56 79.86 14.19
CA ALA A 937 51.25 78.91 13.32
C ALA A 937 52.74 78.76 13.68
N VAL A 938 53.38 79.90 13.98
CA VAL A 938 54.77 79.95 14.41
C VAL A 938 54.95 79.36 15.80
N ARG A 939 54.10 79.70 16.77
CA ARG A 939 54.16 79.17 18.14
C ARG A 939 54.12 77.64 18.16
N ASN A 940 53.35 77.03 17.26
CA ASN A 940 53.22 75.58 17.15
C ASN A 940 54.27 74.93 16.22
N GLY A 941 55.17 75.71 15.61
CA GLY A 941 56.24 75.20 14.74
C GLY A 941 55.75 74.60 13.41
N GLN A 942 54.58 75.02 12.91
CA GLN A 942 53.93 74.40 11.76
C GLN A 942 54.44 74.98 10.43
N PHE A 943 55.59 74.49 9.96
CA PHE A 943 56.26 74.99 8.76
C PHE A 943 55.34 75.11 7.52
N LEU A 944 54.52 74.08 7.24
CA LEU A 944 53.66 74.09 6.05
C LEU A 944 52.55 75.15 6.12
N ILE A 945 51.96 75.36 7.30
CA ILE A 945 50.92 76.38 7.52
C ILE A 945 51.54 77.77 7.51
N VAL A 946 52.73 77.94 8.11
CA VAL A 946 53.48 79.20 8.02
C VAL A 946 53.80 79.54 6.56
N ARG A 947 54.21 78.55 5.75
CA ARG A 947 54.44 78.74 4.32
C ARG A 947 53.16 79.16 3.61
N GLU A 948 52.07 78.42 3.81
CA GLU A 948 50.77 78.74 3.20
C GLU A 948 50.31 80.17 3.55
N LEU A 949 50.40 80.56 4.83
CA LEU A 949 50.04 81.91 5.27
C LEU A 949 50.93 82.98 4.65
N LEU A 950 52.23 82.74 4.49
CA LEU A 950 53.15 83.73 3.90
C LEU A 950 53.07 83.81 2.37
N THR A 951 52.64 82.75 1.68
CA THR A 951 52.59 82.71 0.21
C THR A 951 51.20 83.01 -0.34
N GLU A 952 50.15 82.45 0.27
CA GLU A 952 48.77 82.52 -0.22
C GLU A 952 47.93 83.62 0.48
N SER A 953 48.49 84.31 1.47
CA SER A 953 47.80 85.39 2.19
C SER A 953 48.67 86.63 2.37
N THR A 954 48.05 87.79 2.62
CA THR A 954 48.76 89.05 2.91
C THR A 954 48.77 89.35 4.42
N VAL A 955 48.99 88.33 5.25
CA VAL A 955 49.00 88.45 6.71
C VAL A 955 50.08 89.41 7.20
N ASN A 956 49.73 90.24 8.19
CA ASN A 956 50.68 91.15 8.80
C ASN A 956 51.69 90.40 9.70
N ALA A 957 52.83 90.02 9.13
CA ALA A 957 53.89 89.30 9.83
C ALA A 957 54.69 90.16 10.84
N GLU A 958 54.48 91.49 10.84
CA GLU A 958 55.11 92.43 11.77
C GLU A 958 54.20 92.79 12.95
N ALA A 959 52.96 92.31 12.95
CA ALA A 959 52.01 92.55 14.04
C ALA A 959 52.60 92.13 15.39
N MET A 960 52.28 92.87 16.44
CA MET A 960 52.71 92.57 17.81
C MET A 960 51.49 92.18 18.65
N ASN A 961 51.62 91.09 19.41
CA ASN A 961 50.61 90.70 20.38
C ASN A 961 50.62 91.62 21.62
N PHE A 962 49.73 91.38 22.60
CA PHE A 962 49.63 92.23 23.80
C PHE A 962 50.89 92.23 24.69
N LYS A 963 51.86 91.32 24.44
CA LYS A 963 53.18 91.28 25.08
C LYS A 963 54.26 91.99 24.24
N GLY A 964 53.87 92.72 23.20
CA GLY A 964 54.77 93.40 22.25
C GLY A 964 55.66 92.45 21.45
N ARG A 965 55.25 91.19 21.30
CA ARG A 965 56.02 90.17 20.58
C ARG A 965 55.44 90.02 19.18
N ASN A 966 56.31 90.07 18.18
CA ASN A 966 55.97 89.65 16.82
C ASN A 966 56.11 88.11 16.67
N PRO A 967 55.67 87.50 15.55
CA PRO A 967 55.78 86.06 15.33
C PRO A 967 57.22 85.54 15.47
N LEU A 968 58.23 86.32 15.07
CA LEU A 968 59.64 85.94 15.20
C LEU A 968 60.10 85.82 16.67
N HIS A 969 59.61 86.68 17.57
CA HIS A 969 59.87 86.54 19.01
C HIS A 969 59.28 85.24 19.56
N GLU A 970 58.09 84.86 19.09
CA GLU A 970 57.41 83.65 19.53
C GLU A 970 58.13 82.38 18.99
N LEU A 971 58.68 82.46 17.78
CA LEU A 971 59.55 81.43 17.17
C LEU A 971 60.74 81.11 18.07
N CYS A 972 61.49 82.15 18.48
CA CYS A 972 62.68 82.01 19.34
C CYS A 972 62.34 81.48 20.74
N ARG A 973 61.11 81.71 21.22
CA ARG A 973 60.70 81.37 22.59
C ARG A 973 60.21 79.94 22.74
N VAL A 974 59.50 79.41 21.75
CA VAL A 974 58.74 78.15 21.90
C VAL A 974 59.33 77.02 21.07
N VAL A 975 59.66 77.28 19.79
CA VAL A 975 59.98 76.24 18.80
C VAL A 975 61.38 75.65 19.01
N GLU A 976 61.56 74.40 18.58
CA GLU A 976 62.83 73.67 18.59
C GLU A 976 63.84 74.23 17.57
N ASP A 977 65.12 74.02 17.83
CA ASP A 977 66.23 74.71 17.15
C ASP A 977 66.28 74.58 15.62
N ASN A 978 65.97 73.40 15.08
CA ASN A 978 66.10 73.14 13.64
C ASN A 978 64.89 73.67 12.85
N THR A 979 63.68 73.45 13.37
CA THR A 979 62.44 73.95 12.75
C THR A 979 62.32 75.46 12.89
N ALA A 980 62.80 76.03 14.01
CA ALA A 980 62.87 77.47 14.18
C ALA A 980 63.80 78.11 13.14
N ALA A 981 64.96 77.49 12.85
CA ALA A 981 65.88 78.00 11.85
C ALA A 981 65.26 77.99 10.44
N THR A 982 64.61 76.90 10.03
CA THR A 982 63.98 76.82 8.69
C THR A 982 62.80 77.77 8.55
N ILE A 983 61.99 77.95 9.60
CA ILE A 983 60.91 78.95 9.59
C ILE A 983 61.52 80.36 9.51
N CYS A 984 62.57 80.67 10.26
CA CYS A 984 63.24 81.97 10.18
C CYS A 984 63.84 82.24 8.79
N GLU A 985 64.41 81.23 8.13
CA GLU A 985 64.87 81.32 6.73
C GLU A 985 63.69 81.65 5.80
N LEU A 986 62.56 80.96 5.95
CA LEU A 986 61.34 81.23 5.17
C LEU A 986 60.82 82.66 5.37
N PHE A 987 60.81 83.18 6.61
CA PHE A 987 60.46 84.58 6.88
C PHE A 987 61.35 85.55 6.09
N LEU A 988 62.66 85.28 6.03
CA LEU A 988 63.64 86.14 5.34
C LEU A 988 63.60 85.97 3.81
N GLU A 989 63.26 84.77 3.32
CA GLU A 989 63.02 84.50 1.89
C GLU A 989 61.78 85.26 1.38
N CYS A 990 60.66 85.16 2.11
CA CYS A 990 59.43 85.86 1.78
C CYS A 990 59.52 87.38 2.04
N MET A 991 60.23 87.79 3.08
CA MET A 991 60.36 89.19 3.51
C MET A 991 61.83 89.57 3.83
N PRO A 992 62.63 89.96 2.83
CA PRO A 992 64.07 90.23 3.02
C PRO A 992 64.37 91.45 3.91
N LYS A 993 63.37 92.31 4.17
CA LYS A 993 63.49 93.50 5.04
C LYS A 993 62.82 93.31 6.41
N TYR A 994 62.54 92.06 6.81
CA TYR A 994 61.86 91.79 8.07
C TYR A 994 62.63 92.38 9.27
N PRO A 995 61.95 93.07 10.21
CA PRO A 995 62.62 93.79 11.28
C PRO A 995 63.08 92.84 12.42
N ILE A 996 64.25 92.22 12.25
CA ILE A 996 64.84 91.24 13.18
C ILE A 996 65.38 91.81 14.50
N ASN A 997 65.51 93.15 14.61
CA ASN A 997 66.14 93.83 15.76
C ASN A 997 65.14 94.55 16.67
N ILE A 998 63.83 94.48 16.39
CA ILE A 998 62.81 95.06 17.27
C ILE A 998 62.81 94.28 18.59
N PRO A 999 62.88 94.94 19.75
CA PRO A 999 62.74 94.28 21.05
C PRO A 999 61.27 94.09 21.45
N ASP A 1000 61.00 93.06 22.26
CA ASP A 1000 59.68 92.85 22.87
C ASP A 1000 59.41 93.81 24.06
N MET A 1001 58.25 93.66 24.74
CA MET A 1001 57.93 94.47 25.92
C MET A 1001 58.95 94.36 27.06
N ASP A 1002 59.73 93.28 27.14
CA ASP A 1002 60.76 93.06 28.15
C ASP A 1002 62.13 93.60 27.69
N GLY A 1003 62.22 94.12 26.46
CA GLY A 1003 63.45 94.62 25.85
C GLY A 1003 64.27 93.52 25.17
N ASN A 1004 63.77 92.28 25.08
CA ASN A 1004 64.52 91.18 24.49
C ASN A 1004 64.42 91.21 22.97
N THR A 1005 65.57 91.17 22.29
CA THR A 1005 65.61 90.94 20.84
C THR A 1005 65.45 89.45 20.53
N PRO A 1006 64.98 89.08 19.32
CA PRO A 1006 64.88 87.67 18.90
C PRO A 1006 66.21 86.91 19.07
N LEU A 1007 67.33 87.56 18.76
CA LEU A 1007 68.68 86.99 18.94
C LEU A 1007 69.00 86.69 20.42
N LEU A 1008 68.64 87.59 21.34
CA LEU A 1008 68.86 87.39 22.77
C LEU A 1008 68.03 86.21 23.29
N LEU A 1009 66.75 86.12 22.89
CA LEU A 1009 65.87 85.02 23.26
C LEU A 1009 66.40 83.67 22.76
N SER A 1010 66.82 83.59 21.50
CA SER A 1010 67.41 82.37 20.94
C SER A 1010 68.73 81.99 21.62
N PHE A 1011 69.54 82.99 21.99
CA PHE A 1011 70.81 82.76 22.69
C PHE A 1011 70.60 82.25 24.11
N MET A 1012 69.65 82.82 24.86
CA MET A 1012 69.32 82.41 26.23
C MET A 1012 68.87 80.94 26.31
N ARG A 1013 68.21 80.45 25.25
CA ARG A 1013 67.80 79.03 25.13
C ARG A 1013 68.88 78.13 24.54
N GLY A 1014 69.99 78.67 24.03
CA GLY A 1014 71.09 77.91 23.44
C GLY A 1014 70.87 77.46 21.99
N GLN A 1015 69.97 78.11 21.23
CA GLN A 1015 69.55 77.67 19.90
C GLN A 1015 70.59 77.98 18.82
N SER A 1016 71.57 77.09 18.65
CA SER A 1016 72.74 77.33 17.78
C SER A 1016 72.39 77.57 16.29
N PRO A 1017 71.54 76.76 15.64
CA PRO A 1017 71.15 76.99 14.24
C PRO A 1017 70.42 78.31 14.03
N LEU A 1018 69.42 78.63 14.87
CA LEU A 1018 68.64 79.85 14.77
C LEU A 1018 69.49 81.11 15.00
N CYS A 1019 70.38 81.08 16.01
CA CYS A 1019 71.31 82.19 16.26
C CYS A 1019 72.19 82.46 15.03
N LYS A 1020 72.64 81.41 14.32
CA LYS A 1020 73.45 81.58 13.09
C LYS A 1020 72.66 82.23 11.97
N VAL A 1021 71.40 81.85 11.76
CA VAL A 1021 70.52 82.45 10.75
C VAL A 1021 70.30 83.93 11.04
N LEU A 1022 69.95 84.29 12.28
CA LEU A 1022 69.74 85.68 12.70
C LEU A 1022 71.02 86.52 12.58
N VAL A 1023 72.18 85.97 12.95
CA VAL A 1023 73.47 86.67 12.82
C VAL A 1023 73.86 86.86 11.35
N LYS A 1024 73.63 85.86 10.49
CA LYS A 1024 73.82 86.02 9.03
C LYS A 1024 72.90 87.09 8.45
N ALA A 1025 71.68 87.20 8.96
CA ALA A 1025 70.71 88.22 8.57
C ALA A 1025 71.01 89.63 9.12
N GLY A 1026 72.05 89.79 9.94
CA GLY A 1026 72.48 91.08 10.47
C GLY A 1026 71.86 91.46 11.81
N ALA A 1027 71.54 90.50 12.68
CA ALA A 1027 71.07 90.79 14.03
C ALA A 1027 72.12 91.53 14.88
N CYS A 1028 71.68 92.45 15.75
CA CYS A 1028 72.56 93.22 16.63
C CYS A 1028 72.92 92.45 17.90
N LEU A 1029 74.21 92.10 18.05
CA LEU A 1029 74.71 91.29 19.15
C LEU A 1029 74.73 92.03 20.50
N GLY A 1030 74.92 93.34 20.49
CA GLY A 1030 75.16 94.14 21.69
C GLY A 1030 73.88 94.70 22.34
N THR A 1031 72.68 94.33 21.90
CA THR A 1031 71.44 94.89 22.47
C THR A 1031 71.22 94.39 23.91
N GLU A 1032 70.85 95.31 24.80
CA GLU A 1032 70.55 95.03 26.21
C GLU A 1032 69.03 95.04 26.42
N ASN A 1033 68.51 94.04 27.14
CA ASN A 1033 67.12 94.06 27.58
C ASN A 1033 66.91 95.02 28.77
N LYS A 1034 65.67 95.15 29.26
CA LYS A 1034 65.36 96.05 30.39
C LYS A 1034 66.10 95.70 31.69
N ASP A 1035 66.56 94.45 31.83
CA ASP A 1035 67.36 93.97 32.95
C ASP A 1035 68.88 94.18 32.77
N GLY A 1036 69.32 94.77 31.64
CA GLY A 1036 70.73 94.96 31.32
C GLY A 1036 71.45 93.70 30.86
N ILE A 1037 70.71 92.67 30.45
CA ILE A 1037 71.23 91.40 29.94
C ILE A 1037 71.43 91.51 28.42
N ASN A 1038 72.62 91.10 27.96
CA ASN A 1038 72.96 90.91 26.55
C ASN A 1038 73.64 89.54 26.37
N ILE A 1039 73.91 89.12 25.13
CA ILE A 1039 74.51 87.80 24.85
C ILE A 1039 75.92 87.62 25.44
N PHE A 1040 76.60 88.71 25.81
CA PHE A 1040 77.96 88.69 26.36
C PHE A 1040 77.97 88.54 27.89
N ASN A 1041 76.93 89.06 28.56
CA ASN A 1041 76.77 88.98 30.01
C ASN A 1041 76.00 87.71 30.44
N PHE A 1042 75.13 87.18 29.57
CA PHE A 1042 74.38 85.97 29.87
C PHE A 1042 75.28 84.71 29.85
N LYS A 1043 75.28 83.94 30.94
CA LYS A 1043 76.11 82.73 31.08
C LYS A 1043 75.37 81.48 30.62
N LEU A 1044 75.82 80.88 29.53
CA LEU A 1044 75.44 79.54 29.10
C LEU A 1044 76.36 78.47 29.72
N ALA A 1045 75.95 77.20 29.66
CA ALA A 1045 76.76 76.08 30.16
C ALA A 1045 78.14 75.97 29.48
N THR A 1046 78.25 76.41 28.21
CA THR A 1046 79.53 76.53 27.50
C THR A 1046 79.58 77.83 26.70
N ASN A 1047 80.76 78.47 26.65
CA ASN A 1047 80.98 79.68 25.83
C ASN A 1047 81.16 79.37 24.33
N GLN A 1048 81.14 78.08 23.94
CA GLN A 1048 81.39 77.64 22.57
C GLN A 1048 80.41 78.26 21.56
N LEU A 1049 79.15 78.47 21.94
CA LEU A 1049 78.15 79.07 21.06
C LEU A 1049 78.51 80.53 20.73
N LEU A 1050 78.82 81.35 21.73
CA LEU A 1050 79.20 82.75 21.55
C LEU A 1050 80.45 82.89 20.67
N HIS A 1051 81.48 82.07 20.93
CA HIS A 1051 82.70 82.05 20.12
C HIS A 1051 82.41 81.66 18.66
N LYS A 1052 81.61 80.61 18.42
CA LYS A 1052 81.20 80.19 17.07
C LYS A 1052 80.41 81.27 16.32
N LEU A 1053 79.49 81.98 17.00
CA LEU A 1053 78.71 83.06 16.38
C LEU A 1053 79.59 84.24 15.97
N LEU A 1054 80.51 84.64 16.84
CA LEU A 1054 81.47 85.73 16.58
C LEU A 1054 82.45 85.38 15.45
N ASP A 1055 82.86 84.12 15.35
CA ASP A 1055 83.70 83.64 14.26
C ASP A 1055 82.95 83.64 12.91
N GLN A 1056 81.69 83.19 12.91
CA GLN A 1056 80.85 83.06 11.71
C GLN A 1056 80.20 84.36 11.22
N LEU A 1057 80.45 85.51 11.86
CA LEU A 1057 79.97 86.81 11.37
C LEU A 1057 80.43 87.04 9.91
N PRO A 1058 79.52 87.32 8.96
CA PRO A 1058 79.87 87.59 7.56
C PRO A 1058 80.33 89.03 7.32
N GLN A 1059 79.85 89.98 8.13
CA GLN A 1059 80.15 91.41 8.04
C GLN A 1059 80.11 92.06 9.43
N GLU A 1060 80.48 93.34 9.53
CA GLU A 1060 80.36 94.12 10.76
C GLU A 1060 78.89 94.11 11.25
N SER A 1061 78.68 93.67 12.48
CA SER A 1061 77.34 93.67 13.09
C SER A 1061 76.85 95.09 13.35
N PRO A 1062 75.54 95.37 13.26
CA PRO A 1062 74.99 96.67 13.61
C PRO A 1062 75.40 97.12 15.02
N TRP A 1063 75.67 98.40 15.19
CA TRP A 1063 76.08 98.94 16.48
C TRP A 1063 74.90 98.97 17.45
N SER A 1064 75.17 98.51 18.66
CA SER A 1064 74.26 98.68 19.79
C SER A 1064 74.34 100.11 20.32
N GLU A 1065 73.29 100.57 20.98
CA GLU A 1065 73.28 101.84 21.71
C GLU A 1065 73.11 101.56 23.20
N SER A 1066 74.00 102.10 24.02
CA SER A 1066 73.90 102.05 25.49
C SER A 1066 74.57 103.28 26.10
N ASP A 1067 74.11 103.67 27.28
CA ASP A 1067 74.66 104.79 28.07
C ASP A 1067 75.73 104.35 29.07
N VAL A 1068 75.97 103.05 29.17
CA VAL A 1068 77.02 102.43 29.98
C VAL A 1068 77.95 101.59 29.12
N CYS A 1069 79.20 101.44 29.56
CA CYS A 1069 80.13 100.49 28.97
C CYS A 1069 79.62 99.07 29.20
N GLN A 1070 79.36 98.31 28.14
CA GLN A 1070 78.74 96.98 28.22
C GLN A 1070 79.64 95.90 28.83
N GLU A 1071 80.90 96.21 29.16
CA GLU A 1071 81.84 95.30 29.82
C GLU A 1071 82.06 95.65 31.30
N CYS A 1072 82.27 96.95 31.62
CA CYS A 1072 82.56 97.38 32.99
C CYS A 1072 81.42 98.16 33.66
N THR A 1073 80.27 98.33 33.00
CA THR A 1073 79.05 99.01 33.47
C THR A 1073 79.19 100.49 33.84
N VAL A 1074 80.35 101.11 33.57
CA VAL A 1074 80.61 102.53 33.85
C VAL A 1074 79.84 103.42 32.87
N LYS A 1075 79.10 104.43 33.37
CA LYS A 1075 78.37 105.41 32.55
C LYS A 1075 79.31 106.26 31.69
N PHE A 1076 78.94 106.47 30.44
CA PHE A 1076 79.67 107.37 29.54
C PHE A 1076 79.47 108.83 29.95
N THR A 1077 80.55 109.59 29.92
CA THR A 1077 80.59 111.02 30.28
C THR A 1077 81.44 111.77 29.25
N ILE A 1078 81.49 113.10 29.30
CA ILE A 1078 82.25 113.92 28.33
C ILE A 1078 83.73 113.49 28.24
N THR A 1079 84.32 113.01 29.36
CA THR A 1079 85.72 112.53 29.41
C THR A 1079 85.86 111.05 29.00
N MET A 1080 84.79 110.26 29.08
CA MET A 1080 84.76 108.85 28.67
C MET A 1080 83.95 108.66 27.38
N ARG A 1081 84.65 108.71 26.24
CA ARG A 1081 84.03 108.56 24.91
C ARG A 1081 83.50 107.14 24.67
N LYS A 1082 82.35 107.06 23.97
CA LYS A 1082 81.77 105.82 23.47
C LYS A 1082 82.65 105.26 22.34
N HIS A 1083 83.03 103.99 22.43
CA HIS A 1083 83.73 103.27 21.36
C HIS A 1083 82.96 102.02 20.98
N HIS A 1084 82.73 101.80 19.69
CA HIS A 1084 82.10 100.58 19.20
C HIS A 1084 83.17 99.56 18.83
N CYS A 1085 82.99 98.32 19.28
CA CYS A 1085 83.79 97.20 18.78
C CYS A 1085 83.47 96.98 17.30
N ARG A 1086 84.46 97.12 16.42
CA ARG A 1086 84.29 96.97 14.96
C ARG A 1086 83.96 95.54 14.52
N HIS A 1087 84.06 94.58 15.44
CA HIS A 1087 83.76 93.17 15.20
C HIS A 1087 82.34 92.79 15.63
N CYS A 1088 81.98 93.06 16.90
CA CYS A 1088 80.72 92.62 17.51
C CYS A 1088 79.72 93.73 17.84
N GLY A 1089 80.00 94.98 17.48
CA GLY A 1089 79.05 96.10 17.61
C GLY A 1089 78.75 96.57 19.05
N ARG A 1090 79.43 96.01 20.07
CA ARG A 1090 79.29 96.42 21.48
C ARG A 1090 79.77 97.85 21.74
N VAL A 1091 79.11 98.56 22.65
CA VAL A 1091 79.53 99.88 23.14
C VAL A 1091 80.45 99.74 24.36
N LEU A 1092 81.67 100.25 24.26
CA LEU A 1092 82.73 100.07 25.25
C LEU A 1092 83.46 101.38 25.56
N CYS A 1093 84.07 101.46 26.75
CA CYS A 1093 85.00 102.53 27.09
C CYS A 1093 86.39 102.23 26.54
N PHE A 1094 87.23 103.28 26.42
CA PHE A 1094 88.60 103.17 25.90
C PHE A 1094 89.40 102.03 26.55
N LYS A 1095 89.28 101.83 27.88
CA LYS A 1095 90.01 100.78 28.61
C LYS A 1095 89.58 99.35 28.22
N CYS A 1096 88.29 99.14 27.96
CA CYS A 1096 87.73 97.82 27.61
C CYS A 1096 87.88 97.48 26.12
N SER A 1097 88.30 98.44 25.30
CA SER A 1097 88.48 98.33 23.86
C SER A 1097 89.90 98.74 23.44
N ASN A 1098 90.93 98.46 24.23
CA ASN A 1098 92.29 98.97 23.97
C ASN A 1098 93.10 98.11 22.98
N ASN A 1099 92.45 97.17 22.30
CA ASN A 1099 93.11 96.21 21.42
C ASN A 1099 92.80 96.55 19.96
N ASP A 1100 93.83 96.70 19.13
CA ASP A 1100 93.71 97.01 17.70
C ASP A 1100 94.21 95.84 16.85
N VAL A 1101 93.33 95.30 15.98
CA VAL A 1101 93.62 94.14 15.11
C VAL A 1101 92.96 94.34 13.74
N PRO A 1102 93.62 93.97 12.63
CA PRO A 1102 92.97 93.95 11.31
C PRO A 1102 91.94 92.81 11.23
N ILE A 1103 90.71 93.11 10.81
CA ILE A 1103 89.64 92.11 10.65
C ILE A 1103 89.62 91.65 9.19
N LEU A 1104 90.52 90.71 8.86
CA LEU A 1104 90.71 90.22 7.50
C LEU A 1104 89.43 89.61 6.90
N LYS A 1105 88.61 88.94 7.71
CA LYS A 1105 87.35 88.34 7.26
C LYS A 1105 86.29 89.35 6.78
N PHE A 1106 86.40 90.61 7.20
CA PHE A 1106 85.53 91.70 6.73
C PHE A 1106 86.20 92.54 5.63
N GLY A 1107 87.38 92.13 5.14
CA GLY A 1107 88.18 92.93 4.19
C GLY A 1107 88.84 94.17 4.82
N ILE A 1108 88.89 94.26 6.15
CA ILE A 1108 89.45 95.41 6.87
C ILE A 1108 90.93 95.14 7.18
N ASN A 1109 91.81 95.60 6.30
CA ASN A 1109 93.27 95.42 6.44
C ASN A 1109 93.92 96.38 7.44
N LYS A 1110 93.23 97.47 7.83
CA LYS A 1110 93.73 98.42 8.83
C LYS A 1110 93.43 97.90 10.24
N PRO A 1111 94.35 98.07 11.21
CA PRO A 1111 94.07 97.71 12.59
C PRO A 1111 92.90 98.56 13.11
N VAL A 1112 91.83 97.87 13.52
CA VAL A 1112 90.62 98.48 14.06
C VAL A 1112 90.38 98.02 15.48
N ARG A 1113 89.71 98.89 16.23
CA ARG A 1113 89.47 98.69 17.64
C ARG A 1113 88.45 97.59 17.90
N VAL A 1114 88.84 96.61 18.71
CA VAL A 1114 88.00 95.49 19.09
C VAL A 1114 88.01 95.28 20.62
N CYS A 1115 86.95 94.65 21.13
CA CYS A 1115 86.88 94.29 22.54
C CYS A 1115 87.82 93.10 22.86
N PHE A 1116 88.11 92.88 24.14
CA PHE A 1116 88.96 91.76 24.56
C PHE A 1116 88.45 90.40 24.06
N VAL A 1117 87.14 90.14 24.17
CA VAL A 1117 86.53 88.87 23.70
C VAL A 1117 86.74 88.67 22.18
N CYS A 1118 86.49 89.69 21.37
CA CYS A 1118 86.71 89.62 19.92
C CYS A 1118 88.19 89.54 19.55
N PHE A 1119 89.06 90.23 20.29
CA PHE A 1119 90.51 90.15 20.12
C PHE A 1119 91.01 88.71 20.30
N THR A 1120 90.57 88.02 21.35
CA THR A 1120 90.94 86.62 21.59
C THR A 1120 90.50 85.69 20.46
N ILE A 1121 89.28 85.87 19.93
CA ILE A 1121 88.75 85.04 18.84
C ILE A 1121 89.48 85.33 17.51
N LEU A 1122 89.76 86.59 17.20
CA LEU A 1122 90.42 86.99 15.95
C LEU A 1122 91.90 86.59 15.89
N GLN A 1123 92.57 86.44 17.03
CA GLN A 1123 93.96 85.96 17.09
C GLN A 1123 94.07 84.44 17.18
N CYS A 1124 93.22 83.78 17.97
CA CYS A 1124 93.19 82.33 18.13
C CYS A 1124 92.33 81.68 17.04
N GLY A 1125 92.75 81.76 15.77
CA GLY A 1125 92.10 80.99 14.71
C GLY A 1125 92.21 79.48 14.97
N ASN A 1126 91.11 78.84 15.35
CA ASN A 1126 90.89 77.39 15.59
C ASN A 1126 91.98 76.61 16.34
N GLY A 1127 91.62 76.18 17.56
CA GLY A 1127 92.34 75.11 18.25
C GLY A 1127 91.73 74.71 19.60
N MET A 1128 90.42 74.42 19.65
CA MET A 1128 89.77 73.46 20.59
C MET A 1128 88.33 73.19 20.20
#